data_AF-A0A956HNK7-F1
#
_entry.id   AF-A0A956HNK7-F1
#
_cell.length_a   1.000
_cell.length_b   1.000
_cell.length_c   1.000
_cell.angle_alpha   90.00
_cell.angle_beta   90.00
_cell.angle_gamma   90.00
#
_symmetry.space_group_name_H-M   'P 1'
#
loop_
_entity.id
_entity.type
_entity.pdbx_description
1 polymer ?
#
loop_
_entity_poly.entity_id
_entity_poly.type
_entity_poly.pdbx_seq_one_letter_code
_entity_poly.pdbx_strand_id
1 'polypeptide(L)'
;MSVARIRPPERRHALIGGLALLVVLLLTLVHTRPPALEPADAPADAFSGARAWSVLEDILGDGAPHPVGTSANADVRARIRGRLAALGLAVTEQETTSCAPHGRCARVTNVLARIEPRPGPPVAPIALVVHHDSVAAAPGAGDDGSGVAVAIEVARALVEEPPLRPVLLVFTDAEEVGLLGARAFVDQHPWARELAGVVNADARGTCGRTTLFETGANNAAMITAFLGAARRPVGTSLAYEVYRRLPNDTDLTVFKDAGVGGLNFAFIEGVGRYHTGLDDLKNLCPGTLQDQGEHVLAAVRGLAEAPTLTADHDLVFGDVLGLLVLRWPAPWSTGLALAALAWILAASLVSLRRRAFSMRAALIAALAVVVVLVSSTLVGVALAAGLDRVGARLWYARPLPYAAALALASAATWLASARWLGRRCGPTALRVVIGLFWAGLALAVALAVPGASIVFVVPAIAAALDVQLAIHRPGWPSLCAPTITAVLWMPLVYGFVHALGLESPLVLLVPAALCLLSSAPNMVAAPRRAVWILAAAAAVVAVVAASQPAYDEQTPRPQNLVLFEDRDADVAKLYAGAWGGDGIAAALRDAGGFVEAESAALPWPAAIDYVAPATRSDAPAPAVEASATPNASGRTLRLSLRPRA
;
A
#
# COMPACT_ATOMS: atom_id res chain seq x y z
N MET A 1 34.32 3.83 46.87
CA MET A 1 34.16 4.30 45.46
C MET A 1 32.83 5.01 45.34
N SER A 2 32.87 6.29 44.99
CA SER A 2 31.75 7.22 44.96
C SER A 2 30.65 6.76 44.00
N VAL A 3 29.40 6.74 44.48
CA VAL A 3 28.20 6.62 43.64
C VAL A 3 28.25 7.76 42.64
N ALA A 4 28.51 7.46 41.36
CA ALA A 4 28.45 8.45 40.30
C ALA A 4 27.06 9.09 40.36
N ARG A 5 26.99 10.35 40.80
CA ARG A 5 25.75 11.14 40.81
C ARG A 5 25.23 11.15 39.37
N ILE A 6 24.15 10.42 39.14
CA ILE A 6 23.42 10.40 37.87
C ILE A 6 23.04 11.86 37.57
N ARG A 7 23.68 12.47 36.57
CA ARG A 7 23.34 13.84 36.16
C ARG A 7 21.86 13.87 35.76
N PRO A 8 21.06 14.82 36.27
CA PRO A 8 19.65 14.90 35.91
C PRO A 8 19.52 15.12 34.39
N PRO A 9 18.53 14.50 33.73
CA PRO A 9 18.29 14.73 32.31
C PRO A 9 18.06 16.23 32.07
N GLU A 10 18.75 16.78 31.08
CA GLU A 10 18.73 18.22 30.81
C GLU A 10 17.59 18.58 29.85
N ARG A 11 17.01 19.78 30.02
CA ARG A 11 15.94 20.29 29.13
C ARG A 11 16.38 20.32 27.66
N ARG A 12 17.67 20.54 27.39
CA ARG A 12 18.23 20.52 26.04
C ARG A 12 18.04 19.16 25.33
N HIS A 13 18.02 18.05 26.07
CA HIS A 13 17.85 16.71 25.50
C HIS A 13 16.44 16.51 24.93
N ALA A 14 15.43 17.03 25.62
CA ALA A 14 14.05 16.99 25.14
C ALA A 14 13.87 17.87 23.88
N LEU A 15 14.51 19.05 23.85
CA LEU A 15 14.49 19.92 22.67
C LEU A 15 15.16 19.27 21.46
N ILE A 16 16.36 18.73 21.63
CA ILE A 16 17.11 18.04 20.58
C ILE A 16 16.32 16.83 20.05
N GLY A 17 15.77 16.02 20.94
CA GLY A 17 14.94 14.86 20.54
C GLY A 17 13.67 15.26 19.80
N GLY A 18 12.99 16.31 20.24
CA GLY A 18 11.81 16.83 19.54
C GLY A 18 12.14 17.39 18.15
N LEU A 19 13.25 18.13 18.03
CA LEU A 19 13.72 18.65 16.74
C LEU A 19 14.09 17.51 15.77
N ALA A 20 14.75 16.46 16.27
CA ALA A 20 15.10 15.30 15.44
C ALA A 20 13.84 14.61 14.86
N LEU A 21 12.81 14.39 15.69
CA LEU A 21 11.54 13.81 15.21
C LEU A 21 10.84 14.73 14.20
N LEU A 22 10.87 16.05 14.41
CA LEU A 22 10.33 17.01 13.46
C LEU A 22 11.08 16.98 12.12
N VAL A 23 12.41 16.90 12.15
CA VAL A 23 13.22 16.78 10.93
C VAL A 23 12.88 15.50 10.18
N VAL A 24 12.75 14.36 10.86
CA VAL A 24 12.35 13.10 10.22
C VAL A 24 10.96 13.23 9.60
N LEU A 25 9.98 13.80 10.31
CA LEU A 25 8.64 14.04 9.77
C LEU A 25 8.70 14.91 8.50
N LEU A 26 9.46 16.01 8.52
CA LEU A 26 9.61 16.88 7.35
C LEU A 26 10.27 16.16 6.17
N LEU A 27 11.30 15.35 6.43
CA LEU A 27 11.95 14.52 5.40
C LEU A 27 10.98 13.48 4.83
N THR A 28 10.16 12.83 5.67
CA THR A 28 9.11 11.92 5.22
C THR A 28 8.13 12.63 4.29
N LEU A 29 7.64 13.83 4.67
CA LEU A 29 6.70 14.61 3.85
C LEU A 29 7.30 15.12 2.52
N VAL A 30 8.63 15.25 2.44
CA VAL A 30 9.33 15.55 1.18
C VAL A 30 9.49 14.29 0.35
N HIS A 31 9.87 13.18 0.99
CA HIS A 31 10.10 11.89 0.34
C HIS A 31 8.83 11.30 -0.30
N THR A 32 7.66 11.51 0.31
CA THR A 32 6.38 11.03 -0.23
C THR A 32 5.89 11.80 -1.45
N ARG A 33 6.58 12.89 -1.84
CA ARG A 33 6.22 13.66 -3.04
C ARG A 33 6.77 12.98 -4.29
N PRO A 34 5.95 12.77 -5.33
CA PRO A 34 6.44 12.32 -6.62
C PRO A 34 7.50 13.27 -7.21
N PRO A 35 8.42 12.77 -8.06
CA PRO A 35 9.38 13.59 -8.77
C PRO A 35 8.68 14.50 -9.79
N ALA A 36 9.40 15.50 -10.30
CA ALA A 36 8.94 16.27 -11.45
C ALA A 36 9.00 15.42 -12.73
N LEU A 37 8.21 15.78 -13.75
CA LEU A 37 8.27 15.12 -15.05
C LEU A 37 9.62 15.37 -15.71
N GLU A 38 10.18 14.32 -16.29
CA GLU A 38 11.20 14.48 -17.30
C GLU A 38 10.53 14.96 -18.61
N PRO A 39 11.16 15.90 -19.33
CA PRO A 39 10.60 16.50 -20.54
C PRO A 39 10.56 15.50 -21.70
N ALA A 40 9.84 15.85 -22.77
CA ALA A 40 9.63 14.97 -23.92
C ALA A 40 10.92 14.71 -24.72
N ASP A 41 11.92 15.58 -24.60
CA ASP A 41 13.26 15.49 -25.20
C ASP A 41 14.29 14.82 -24.27
N ALA A 42 13.85 14.25 -23.13
CA ALA A 42 14.70 13.41 -22.30
C ALA A 42 15.32 12.26 -23.13
N PRO A 43 16.49 11.72 -22.74
CA PRO A 43 17.21 10.68 -23.49
C PRO A 43 16.30 9.53 -23.96
N ALA A 44 16.59 8.98 -25.14
CA ALA A 44 15.76 7.97 -25.79
C ALA A 44 15.69 6.67 -24.97
N ASP A 45 16.75 6.33 -24.24
CA ASP A 45 16.82 5.20 -23.32
C ASP A 45 16.24 5.52 -21.93
N ALA A 46 15.84 6.75 -21.64
CA ALA A 46 15.22 7.13 -20.37
C ALA A 46 13.69 7.11 -20.45
N PHE A 47 13.03 6.91 -19.30
CA PHE A 47 11.59 7.12 -19.18
C PHE A 47 11.28 8.62 -19.15
N SER A 48 10.33 9.07 -19.96
CA SER A 48 9.80 10.44 -19.91
C SER A 48 8.32 10.44 -19.54
N GLY A 49 8.01 11.06 -18.41
CA GLY A 49 6.65 11.31 -17.97
C GLY A 49 5.89 12.21 -18.92
N ALA A 50 6.55 13.15 -19.62
CA ALA A 50 5.90 13.96 -20.65
C ALA A 50 5.47 13.14 -21.88
N ARG A 51 6.31 12.18 -22.33
CA ARG A 51 5.93 11.25 -23.41
C ARG A 51 4.80 10.33 -22.98
N ALA A 52 4.91 9.73 -21.79
CA ALA A 52 3.86 8.89 -21.22
C ALA A 52 2.54 9.65 -21.02
N TRP A 53 2.59 10.92 -20.59
CA TRP A 53 1.38 11.73 -20.44
C TRP A 53 0.66 11.95 -21.78
N SER A 54 1.40 12.21 -22.85
CA SER A 54 0.79 12.31 -24.19
C SER A 54 0.19 10.99 -24.68
N VAL A 55 0.78 9.85 -24.31
CA VAL A 55 0.18 8.54 -24.56
C VAL A 55 -1.10 8.38 -23.76
N LEU A 56 -1.10 8.73 -22.48
CA LEU A 56 -2.26 8.65 -21.61
C LEU A 56 -3.45 9.48 -22.14
N GLU A 57 -3.21 10.72 -22.55
CA GLU A 57 -4.23 11.60 -23.14
C GLU A 57 -4.87 10.97 -24.39
N ASP A 58 -4.05 10.36 -25.25
CA ASP A 58 -4.55 9.66 -26.43
C ASP A 58 -5.33 8.41 -26.06
N ILE A 59 -4.79 7.54 -25.19
CA ILE A 59 -5.45 6.30 -24.76
C ILE A 59 -6.82 6.58 -24.14
N LEU A 60 -6.95 7.61 -23.30
CA LEU A 60 -8.23 7.96 -22.68
C LEU A 60 -9.19 8.69 -23.62
N GLY A 61 -8.68 9.38 -24.65
CA GLY A 61 -9.50 10.06 -25.65
C GLY A 61 -10.40 11.14 -25.04
N ASP A 62 -11.72 10.91 -25.05
CA ASP A 62 -12.72 11.82 -24.47
C ASP A 62 -12.91 11.64 -22.96
N GLY A 63 -12.21 10.68 -22.35
CA GLY A 63 -12.35 10.35 -20.93
C GLY A 63 -13.62 9.57 -20.61
N ALA A 64 -14.23 8.90 -21.60
CA ALA A 64 -15.34 7.99 -21.34
C ALA A 64 -14.88 6.77 -20.53
N PRO A 65 -15.64 6.33 -19.50
CA PRO A 65 -15.46 5.03 -18.89
C PRO A 65 -15.50 3.92 -19.95
N HIS A 66 -14.62 2.94 -19.81
CA HIS A 66 -14.37 1.92 -20.80
C HIS A 66 -14.34 0.50 -20.21
N PRO A 67 -15.42 0.07 -19.52
CA PRO A 67 -15.52 -1.30 -19.03
C PRO A 67 -15.57 -2.32 -20.17
N VAL A 68 -15.17 -3.55 -19.87
CA VAL A 68 -15.18 -4.67 -20.82
C VAL A 68 -16.50 -4.77 -21.60
N GLY A 69 -16.39 -5.06 -22.89
CA GLY A 69 -17.54 -5.26 -23.78
C GLY A 69 -18.15 -3.97 -24.34
N THR A 70 -17.73 -2.79 -23.89
CA THR A 70 -18.18 -1.51 -24.47
C THR A 70 -17.41 -1.13 -25.74
N SER A 71 -17.98 -0.24 -26.55
CA SER A 71 -17.27 0.35 -27.69
C SER A 71 -16.09 1.22 -27.24
N ALA A 72 -16.21 1.93 -26.12
CA ALA A 72 -15.13 2.74 -25.55
C ALA A 72 -13.90 1.87 -25.21
N ASN A 73 -14.11 0.68 -24.64
CA ASN A 73 -13.02 -0.28 -24.40
C ASN A 73 -12.39 -0.76 -25.72
N ALA A 74 -13.19 -1.01 -26.76
CA ALA A 74 -12.66 -1.37 -28.09
C ALA A 74 -11.82 -0.23 -28.71
N ASP A 75 -12.23 1.02 -28.52
CA ASP A 75 -11.48 2.19 -28.97
C ASP A 75 -10.15 2.35 -28.22
N VAL A 76 -10.15 2.13 -26.89
CA VAL A 76 -8.93 2.07 -26.07
C VAL A 76 -7.95 1.02 -26.63
N ARG A 77 -8.42 -0.22 -26.85
CA ARG A 77 -7.58 -1.28 -27.43
C ARG A 77 -7.02 -0.91 -28.81
N ALA A 78 -7.83 -0.28 -29.65
CA ALA A 78 -7.40 0.18 -30.98
C ALA A 78 -6.28 1.22 -30.88
N ARG A 79 -6.35 2.16 -29.92
CA ARG A 79 -5.30 3.15 -29.66
C ARG A 79 -4.03 2.51 -29.10
N ILE A 80 -4.14 1.57 -28.15
CA ILE A 80 -2.99 0.79 -27.65
C ILE A 80 -2.27 0.09 -28.80
N ARG A 81 -3.02 -0.65 -29.64
CA ARG A 81 -2.48 -1.32 -30.83
C ARG A 81 -1.77 -0.34 -31.77
N GLY A 82 -2.38 0.82 -32.03
CA GLY A 82 -1.79 1.86 -32.88
C GLY A 82 -0.46 2.37 -32.34
N ARG A 83 -0.36 2.60 -31.02
CA ARG A 83 0.86 3.03 -30.35
C ARG A 83 1.96 1.98 -30.41
N LEU A 84 1.65 0.73 -30.12
CA LEU A 84 2.62 -0.38 -30.20
C LEU A 84 3.10 -0.61 -31.64
N ALA A 85 2.21 -0.55 -32.63
CA ALA A 85 2.56 -0.68 -34.04
C ALA A 85 3.44 0.47 -34.53
N ALA A 86 3.25 1.69 -34.02
CA ALA A 86 4.10 2.84 -34.31
C ALA A 86 5.54 2.67 -33.77
N LEU A 87 5.74 1.81 -32.77
CA LEU A 87 7.06 1.38 -32.29
C LEU A 87 7.67 0.24 -33.13
N GLY A 88 6.98 -0.23 -34.17
CA GLY A 88 7.41 -1.35 -35.01
C GLY A 88 7.15 -2.72 -34.40
N LEU A 89 6.35 -2.82 -33.33
CA LEU A 89 6.04 -4.09 -32.68
C LEU A 89 4.90 -4.83 -33.42
N ALA A 90 5.04 -6.15 -33.53
CA ALA A 90 3.95 -7.01 -33.98
C ALA A 90 2.93 -7.17 -32.83
N VAL A 91 1.68 -6.78 -33.08
CA VAL A 91 0.60 -6.81 -32.09
C VAL A 91 -0.41 -7.89 -32.44
N THR A 92 -0.82 -8.68 -31.46
CA THR A 92 -1.85 -9.71 -31.59
C THR A 92 -2.91 -9.54 -30.51
N GLU A 93 -4.16 -9.85 -30.83
CA GLU A 93 -5.25 -9.86 -29.85
C GLU A 93 -5.59 -11.30 -29.46
N GLN A 94 -5.80 -11.53 -28.17
CA GLN A 94 -6.34 -12.78 -27.64
C GLN A 94 -7.81 -12.57 -27.27
N GLU A 95 -8.72 -13.00 -28.14
CA GLU A 95 -10.15 -13.00 -27.85
C GLU A 95 -10.62 -14.37 -27.33
N THR A 96 -11.19 -14.39 -26.12
CA THR A 96 -11.73 -15.62 -25.54
C THR A 96 -12.81 -15.32 -24.49
N THR A 97 -13.46 -16.35 -23.98
CA THR A 97 -14.33 -16.24 -22.80
C THR A 97 -13.54 -16.69 -21.57
N SER A 98 -13.66 -15.92 -20.49
CA SER A 98 -13.01 -16.21 -19.21
C SER A 98 -13.99 -16.00 -18.06
N CYS A 99 -13.83 -16.77 -16.99
CA CYS A 99 -14.68 -16.77 -15.82
C CYS A 99 -13.83 -16.76 -14.54
N ALA A 100 -14.19 -15.88 -13.60
CA ALA A 100 -13.64 -15.88 -12.26
C ALA A 100 -14.28 -17.00 -11.41
N PRO A 101 -13.60 -17.48 -10.35
CA PRO A 101 -14.14 -18.50 -9.45
C PRO A 101 -15.50 -18.14 -8.83
N HIS A 102 -15.80 -16.85 -8.71
CA HIS A 102 -17.05 -16.30 -8.17
C HIS A 102 -18.14 -16.10 -9.23
N GLY A 103 -18.07 -16.80 -10.38
CA GLY A 103 -19.14 -16.82 -11.38
C GLY A 103 -19.30 -15.55 -12.23
N ARG A 104 -18.36 -14.61 -12.15
CA ARG A 104 -18.28 -13.47 -13.08
C ARG A 104 -17.59 -13.93 -14.36
N CYS A 105 -18.23 -13.74 -15.51
CA CYS A 105 -17.71 -14.16 -16.81
C CYS A 105 -17.87 -13.05 -17.84
N ALA A 106 -16.89 -12.91 -18.73
CA ALA A 106 -16.95 -11.98 -19.85
C ALA A 106 -16.21 -12.55 -21.08
N ARG A 107 -16.53 -12.02 -22.26
CA ARG A 107 -15.67 -12.16 -23.43
C ARG A 107 -14.59 -11.08 -23.32
N VAL A 108 -13.34 -11.51 -23.22
CA VAL A 108 -12.17 -10.65 -23.00
C VAL A 108 -11.34 -10.57 -24.27
N THR A 109 -10.70 -9.41 -24.49
CA THR A 109 -9.79 -9.17 -25.61
C THR A 109 -8.47 -8.58 -25.10
N ASN A 110 -7.50 -9.43 -24.78
CA ASN A 110 -6.17 -8.95 -24.39
C ASN A 110 -5.40 -8.43 -25.61
N VAL A 111 -4.60 -7.38 -25.45
CA VAL A 111 -3.66 -6.91 -26.48
C VAL A 111 -2.25 -7.36 -26.10
N LEU A 112 -1.58 -8.07 -27.00
CA LEU A 112 -0.30 -8.72 -26.75
C LEU A 112 0.75 -8.23 -27.75
N ALA A 113 1.96 -7.95 -27.27
CA ALA A 113 3.12 -7.67 -28.12
C ALA A 113 4.39 -8.25 -27.51
N ARG A 114 5.44 -8.37 -28.33
CA ARG A 114 6.72 -8.93 -27.91
C ARG A 114 7.88 -8.04 -28.38
N ILE A 115 8.72 -7.65 -27.43
CA ILE A 115 9.99 -6.99 -27.69
C ILE A 115 11.04 -8.09 -27.77
N GLU A 116 11.68 -8.23 -28.92
CA GLU A 116 12.71 -9.23 -29.13
C GLU A 116 14.00 -8.84 -28.39
N PRO A 117 14.75 -9.83 -27.88
CA PRO A 117 16.00 -9.56 -27.20
C PRO A 117 17.09 -9.16 -28.19
N ARG A 118 18.14 -8.52 -27.68
CA ARG A 118 19.39 -8.38 -28.44
C ARG A 118 20.05 -9.76 -28.68
N PRO A 119 20.93 -9.90 -29.69
CA PRO A 119 21.59 -11.18 -29.99
C PRO A 119 22.28 -11.78 -28.75
N GLY A 120 21.95 -13.04 -28.44
CA GLY A 120 22.43 -13.74 -27.25
C GLY A 120 21.88 -15.17 -27.16
N PRO A 121 22.24 -15.91 -26.09
CA PRO A 121 21.66 -17.23 -25.84
C PRO A 121 20.15 -17.12 -25.58
N PRO A 122 19.35 -18.11 -26.00
CA PRO A 122 17.91 -18.09 -25.74
C PRO A 122 17.66 -18.13 -24.23
N VAL A 123 16.86 -17.19 -23.76
CA VAL A 123 16.46 -17.04 -22.36
C VAL A 123 14.95 -16.87 -22.28
N ALA A 124 14.36 -17.40 -21.21
CA ALA A 124 12.93 -17.32 -20.97
C ALA A 124 12.47 -15.85 -20.85
N PRO A 125 11.34 -15.46 -21.46
CA PRO A 125 10.83 -14.10 -21.42
C PRO A 125 10.33 -13.69 -20.04
N ILE A 126 10.21 -12.38 -19.83
CA ILE A 126 9.42 -11.80 -18.74
C ILE A 126 8.18 -11.11 -19.31
N ALA A 127 7.16 -10.90 -18.49
CA ALA A 127 5.98 -10.11 -18.88
C ALA A 127 5.94 -8.77 -18.15
N LEU A 128 5.57 -7.71 -18.87
CA LEU A 128 5.04 -6.47 -18.32
C LEU A 128 3.52 -6.50 -18.51
N VAL A 129 2.78 -6.49 -17.40
CA VAL A 129 1.34 -6.66 -17.34
C VAL A 129 0.69 -5.39 -16.78
N VAL A 130 -0.37 -4.94 -17.43
CA VAL A 130 -1.23 -3.81 -17.06
C VAL A 130 -2.63 -4.07 -17.60
N HIS A 131 -3.69 -3.59 -16.96
CA HIS A 131 -5.04 -3.72 -17.51
C HIS A 131 -5.47 -2.45 -18.24
N HIS A 132 -6.29 -2.61 -19.29
CA HIS A 132 -6.78 -1.47 -20.08
C HIS A 132 -8.26 -1.18 -19.88
N ASP A 133 -9.01 -2.02 -19.17
CA ASP A 133 -10.41 -1.74 -18.83
C ASP A 133 -10.51 -0.83 -17.60
N SER A 134 -11.63 -0.13 -17.49
CA SER A 134 -11.99 0.65 -16.30
C SER A 134 -13.32 0.21 -15.71
N VAL A 135 -13.61 0.54 -14.45
CA VAL A 135 -14.98 0.47 -13.95
C VAL A 135 -15.94 1.39 -14.71
N ALA A 136 -17.22 1.03 -14.71
CA ALA A 136 -18.29 1.80 -15.38
C ALA A 136 -18.45 3.25 -14.87
N ALA A 137 -17.94 3.56 -13.67
CA ALA A 137 -18.05 4.88 -13.07
C ALA A 137 -16.86 5.81 -13.37
N ALA A 138 -15.73 5.28 -13.86
CA ALA A 138 -14.46 6.00 -13.88
C ALA A 138 -13.86 6.09 -15.29
N PRO A 139 -13.35 7.28 -15.69
CA PRO A 139 -12.50 7.42 -16.86
C PRO A 139 -11.23 6.55 -16.80
N GLY A 140 -10.73 6.21 -15.61
CA GLY A 140 -9.62 5.27 -15.42
C GLY A 140 -8.24 5.88 -15.70
N ALA A 141 -8.03 7.15 -15.35
CA ALA A 141 -6.74 7.81 -15.64
C ALA A 141 -5.61 7.32 -14.75
N GLY A 142 -5.87 7.13 -13.46
CA GLY A 142 -5.01 6.39 -12.56
C GLY A 142 -5.12 4.90 -12.83
N ASP A 143 -6.35 4.37 -12.80
CA ASP A 143 -6.68 2.94 -12.76
C ASP A 143 -7.33 2.43 -14.06
N ASP A 144 -6.59 1.78 -14.96
CA ASP A 144 -5.13 1.71 -15.04
C ASP A 144 -4.57 2.30 -16.35
N GLY A 145 -5.21 3.39 -16.81
CA GLY A 145 -4.69 4.16 -17.93
C GLY A 145 -3.23 4.59 -17.71
N SER A 146 -2.85 4.89 -16.46
CA SER A 146 -1.48 5.24 -16.08
C SER A 146 -0.50 4.08 -16.34
N GLY A 147 -0.84 2.85 -15.93
CA GLY A 147 -0.08 1.64 -16.23
C GLY A 147 0.04 1.39 -17.73
N VAL A 148 -1.05 1.53 -18.50
CA VAL A 148 -1.04 1.40 -19.96
C VAL A 148 -0.05 2.38 -20.61
N ALA A 149 -0.11 3.66 -20.22
CA ALA A 149 0.78 4.68 -20.73
C ALA A 149 2.25 4.43 -20.34
N VAL A 150 2.49 4.00 -19.11
CA VAL A 150 3.81 3.57 -18.63
C VAL A 150 4.33 2.40 -19.45
N ALA A 151 3.53 1.36 -19.69
CA ALA A 151 3.95 0.18 -20.43
C ALA A 151 4.34 0.49 -21.88
N ILE A 152 3.62 1.41 -22.54
CA ILE A 152 3.94 1.87 -23.89
C ILE A 152 5.25 2.69 -23.92
N GLU A 153 5.48 3.61 -22.98
CA GLU A 153 6.74 4.38 -22.93
C GLU A 153 7.93 3.50 -22.51
N VAL A 154 7.72 2.52 -21.64
CA VAL A 154 8.72 1.48 -21.33
C VAL A 154 9.05 0.68 -22.58
N ALA A 155 8.05 0.25 -23.34
CA ALA A 155 8.26 -0.45 -24.61
C ALA A 155 9.09 0.38 -25.59
N ARG A 156 8.81 1.68 -25.72
CA ARG A 156 9.61 2.60 -26.55
C ARG A 156 11.08 2.63 -26.13
N ALA A 157 11.36 2.74 -24.83
CA ALA A 157 12.73 2.75 -24.31
C ALA A 157 13.47 1.41 -24.54
N LEU A 158 12.74 0.28 -24.47
CA LEU A 158 13.31 -1.05 -24.69
C LEU A 158 13.47 -1.42 -26.17
N VAL A 159 12.68 -0.84 -27.07
CA VAL A 159 12.91 -0.98 -28.52
C VAL A 159 14.19 -0.26 -28.94
N GLU A 160 14.46 0.92 -28.35
CA GLU A 160 15.70 1.66 -28.57
C GLU A 160 16.92 0.90 -28.04
N GLU A 161 16.79 0.28 -26.86
CA GLU A 161 17.84 -0.53 -26.23
C GLU A 161 17.34 -1.93 -25.86
N PRO A 162 17.36 -2.89 -26.82
CA PRO A 162 16.83 -4.23 -26.59
C PRO A 162 17.53 -4.98 -25.46
N PRO A 163 16.77 -5.56 -24.50
CA PRO A 163 17.34 -6.28 -23.36
C PRO A 163 17.83 -7.68 -23.71
N LEU A 164 18.48 -8.38 -22.77
CA LEU A 164 18.90 -9.80 -22.95
C LEU A 164 17.72 -10.77 -23.02
N ARG A 165 16.69 -10.57 -22.21
CA ARG A 165 15.45 -11.38 -22.25
C ARG A 165 14.41 -10.74 -23.15
N PRO A 166 13.64 -11.52 -23.92
CA PRO A 166 12.44 -10.99 -24.55
C PRO A 166 11.48 -10.45 -23.48
N VAL A 167 10.79 -9.37 -23.79
CA VAL A 167 9.76 -8.79 -22.93
C VAL A 167 8.41 -8.89 -23.62
N LEU A 168 7.48 -9.60 -22.98
CA LEU A 168 6.09 -9.68 -23.41
C LEU A 168 5.32 -8.52 -22.80
N LEU A 169 4.62 -7.77 -23.63
CA LEU A 169 3.68 -6.74 -23.22
C LEU A 169 2.29 -7.39 -23.22
N VAL A 170 1.64 -7.41 -22.06
CA VAL A 170 0.34 -8.06 -21.87
C VAL A 170 -0.62 -7.02 -21.31
N PHE A 171 -1.45 -6.44 -22.19
CA PHE A 171 -2.52 -5.55 -21.82
C PHE A 171 -3.79 -6.38 -21.62
N THR A 172 -4.19 -6.56 -20.37
CA THR A 172 -5.30 -7.42 -19.96
C THR A 172 -6.63 -6.68 -20.03
N ASP A 173 -7.68 -7.42 -20.35
CA ASP A 173 -9.07 -6.93 -20.35
C ASP A 173 -9.84 -7.50 -19.16
N ALA A 174 -10.84 -6.78 -18.67
CA ALA A 174 -11.72 -7.21 -17.58
C ALA A 174 -10.99 -7.59 -16.27
N GLU A 175 -9.99 -6.82 -15.87
CA GLU A 175 -9.39 -6.88 -14.54
C GLU A 175 -10.46 -6.59 -13.47
N GLU A 176 -11.20 -5.52 -13.70
CA GLU A 176 -12.20 -4.93 -12.78
C GLU A 176 -13.38 -5.87 -12.50
N VAL A 177 -13.58 -6.82 -13.41
CA VAL A 177 -14.64 -7.84 -13.37
C VAL A 177 -14.15 -9.17 -12.78
N GLY A 178 -12.88 -9.24 -12.37
CA GLY A 178 -12.29 -10.35 -11.65
C GLY A 178 -11.08 -10.99 -12.35
N LEU A 179 -10.16 -10.18 -12.87
CA LEU A 179 -8.87 -10.60 -13.45
C LEU A 179 -9.04 -11.51 -14.67
N LEU A 180 -10.10 -11.29 -15.45
CA LEU A 180 -10.54 -12.26 -16.44
C LEU A 180 -9.55 -12.36 -17.61
N GLY A 181 -8.94 -11.24 -18.00
CA GLY A 181 -7.91 -11.15 -19.02
C GLY A 181 -6.62 -11.86 -18.63
N ALA A 182 -6.10 -11.63 -17.42
CA ALA A 182 -4.93 -12.38 -16.94
C ALA A 182 -5.21 -13.89 -16.84
N ARG A 183 -6.39 -14.30 -16.35
CA ARG A 183 -6.78 -15.74 -16.34
C ARG A 183 -6.81 -16.32 -17.75
N ALA A 184 -7.41 -15.61 -18.70
CA ALA A 184 -7.40 -16.03 -20.10
C ALA A 184 -5.98 -16.20 -20.66
N PHE A 185 -5.07 -15.27 -20.35
CA PHE A 185 -3.69 -15.35 -20.79
C PHE A 185 -2.98 -16.55 -20.18
N VAL A 186 -3.02 -16.69 -18.85
CA VAL A 186 -2.34 -17.74 -18.10
C VAL A 186 -2.84 -19.14 -18.45
N ASP A 187 -4.16 -19.31 -18.54
CA ASP A 187 -4.76 -20.64 -18.77
C ASP A 187 -4.66 -21.10 -20.23
N GLN A 188 -4.67 -20.16 -21.18
CA GLN A 188 -4.94 -20.48 -22.59
C GLN A 188 -3.82 -20.06 -23.55
N HIS A 189 -3.01 -19.05 -23.23
CA HIS A 189 -2.01 -18.52 -24.15
C HIS A 189 -0.67 -19.27 -24.03
N PRO A 190 -0.05 -19.75 -25.13
CA PRO A 190 1.21 -20.49 -25.07
C PRO A 190 2.36 -19.74 -24.38
N TRP A 191 2.44 -18.42 -24.60
CA TRP A 191 3.50 -17.58 -24.01
C TRP A 191 3.52 -17.59 -22.47
N ALA A 192 2.38 -17.82 -21.81
CA ALA A 192 2.33 -17.84 -20.36
C ALA A 192 3.18 -18.96 -19.75
N ARG A 193 3.36 -20.07 -20.48
CA ARG A 193 4.12 -21.26 -20.00
C ARG A 193 5.64 -21.06 -20.00
N GLU A 194 6.12 -20.01 -20.66
CA GLU A 194 7.55 -19.73 -20.84
C GLU A 194 8.05 -18.63 -19.90
N LEU A 195 7.18 -18.01 -19.11
CA LEU A 195 7.53 -16.84 -18.30
C LEU A 195 8.52 -17.18 -17.17
N ALA A 196 9.58 -16.38 -17.09
CA ALA A 196 10.53 -16.39 -15.98
C ALA A 196 10.16 -15.43 -14.85
N GLY A 197 9.30 -14.45 -15.12
CA GLY A 197 8.85 -13.46 -14.14
C GLY A 197 7.90 -12.42 -14.71
N VAL A 198 7.21 -11.73 -13.82
CA VAL A 198 6.21 -10.70 -14.17
C VAL A 198 6.54 -9.36 -13.48
N VAL A 199 6.36 -8.27 -14.19
CA VAL A 199 6.24 -6.93 -13.62
C VAL A 199 4.81 -6.48 -13.88
N ASN A 200 4.08 -6.14 -12.82
CA ASN A 200 2.72 -5.60 -12.90
C ASN A 200 2.74 -4.14 -12.42
N ALA A 201 2.01 -3.27 -13.12
CA ALA A 201 1.75 -1.90 -12.69
C ALA A 201 0.25 -1.71 -12.56
N ASP A 202 -0.15 -0.93 -11.56
CA ASP A 202 -1.54 -0.74 -11.14
C ASP A 202 -1.64 0.61 -10.38
N ALA A 203 -2.86 1.07 -10.07
CA ALA A 203 -3.10 2.23 -9.23
C ALA A 203 -4.37 2.07 -8.38
N ARG A 204 -4.26 2.44 -7.09
CA ARG A 204 -5.44 2.58 -6.20
C ARG A 204 -5.67 4.03 -5.78
N GLY A 205 -5.31 4.96 -6.65
CA GLY A 205 -5.27 6.38 -6.36
C GLY A 205 -5.00 7.20 -7.61
N THR A 206 -4.80 8.51 -7.40
CA THR A 206 -4.51 9.49 -8.47
C THR A 206 -3.19 10.22 -8.24
N CYS A 207 -2.50 9.98 -7.12
CA CYS A 207 -1.26 10.65 -6.75
C CYS A 207 -0.37 9.75 -5.88
N GLY A 208 0.79 10.29 -5.51
CA GLY A 208 1.73 9.68 -4.56
C GLY A 208 2.88 8.94 -5.24
N ARG A 209 3.84 8.52 -4.43
CA ARG A 209 4.98 7.71 -4.88
C ARG A 209 4.51 6.30 -5.25
N THR A 210 5.10 5.74 -6.29
CA THR A 210 4.91 4.34 -6.65
C THR A 210 5.69 3.45 -5.69
N THR A 211 5.03 2.43 -5.15
CA THR A 211 5.59 1.53 -4.15
C THR A 211 5.59 0.10 -4.68
N LEU A 212 6.70 -0.62 -4.49
CA LEU A 212 6.71 -2.09 -4.59
C LEU A 212 5.94 -2.65 -3.39
N PHE A 213 4.66 -2.99 -3.60
CA PHE A 213 3.76 -3.40 -2.53
C PHE A 213 3.53 -4.91 -2.47
N GLU A 214 3.76 -5.62 -3.57
CA GLU A 214 3.61 -7.07 -3.64
C GLU A 214 4.74 -7.72 -4.45
N THR A 215 5.10 -8.94 -4.04
CA THR A 215 6.12 -9.76 -4.70
C THR A 215 5.70 -11.23 -4.77
N GLY A 216 6.33 -12.03 -5.64
CA GLY A 216 6.24 -13.49 -5.57
C GLY A 216 6.93 -14.10 -4.34
N ALA A 217 6.82 -15.42 -4.17
CA ALA A 217 7.65 -16.17 -3.23
C ALA A 217 9.07 -16.38 -3.80
N ASN A 218 10.04 -16.62 -2.93
CA ASN A 218 11.46 -16.73 -3.26
C ASN A 218 11.98 -15.53 -4.07
N ASN A 219 11.57 -14.33 -3.65
CA ASN A 219 11.73 -13.09 -4.42
C ASN A 219 13.14 -12.49 -4.45
N ALA A 220 14.14 -13.13 -3.83
CA ALA A 220 15.45 -12.51 -3.60
C ALA A 220 16.17 -12.10 -4.88
N ALA A 221 16.10 -12.93 -5.93
CA ALA A 221 16.72 -12.65 -7.22
C ALA A 221 16.03 -11.47 -7.94
N MET A 222 14.69 -11.48 -8.01
CA MET A 222 13.91 -10.42 -8.67
C MET A 222 14.06 -9.06 -7.97
N ILE A 223 13.98 -9.03 -6.63
CA ILE A 223 14.20 -7.79 -5.86
C ILE A 223 15.63 -7.30 -6.05
N THR A 224 16.64 -8.18 -6.01
CA THR A 224 18.03 -7.77 -6.23
C THR A 224 18.22 -7.18 -7.63
N ALA A 225 17.58 -7.76 -8.65
CA ALA A 225 17.60 -7.27 -10.01
C ALA A 225 16.96 -5.88 -10.14
N PHE A 226 15.77 -5.68 -9.57
CA PHE A 226 15.10 -4.37 -9.51
C PHE A 226 15.95 -3.32 -8.78
N LEU A 227 16.45 -3.63 -7.58
CA LEU A 227 17.26 -2.71 -6.79
C LEU A 227 18.61 -2.36 -7.46
N GLY A 228 19.12 -3.21 -8.34
CA GLY A 228 20.32 -2.94 -9.13
C GLY A 228 20.10 -1.89 -10.23
N ALA A 229 18.86 -1.71 -10.69
CA ALA A 229 18.50 -0.77 -11.75
C ALA A 229 17.74 0.48 -11.23
N ALA A 230 17.09 0.39 -10.07
CA ALA A 230 16.26 1.46 -9.53
C ALA A 230 17.09 2.63 -8.97
N ARG A 231 16.75 3.86 -9.38
CA ARG A 231 17.41 5.08 -8.88
C ARG A 231 16.91 5.50 -7.50
N ARG A 232 15.61 5.36 -7.26
CA ARG A 232 14.90 5.85 -6.06
C ARG A 232 13.86 4.82 -5.58
N PRO A 233 14.28 3.59 -5.23
CA PRO A 233 13.36 2.52 -4.92
C PRO A 233 12.52 2.84 -3.68
N VAL A 234 11.21 2.61 -3.79
CA VAL A 234 10.27 2.70 -2.67
C VAL A 234 9.58 1.36 -2.50
N GLY A 235 9.56 0.85 -1.26
CA GLY A 235 8.98 -0.46 -0.98
C GLY A 235 9.48 -1.08 0.31
N THR A 236 8.67 -1.98 0.85
CA THR A 236 9.04 -2.78 2.01
C THR A 236 8.39 -4.16 1.96
N SER A 237 9.09 -5.18 2.44
CA SER A 237 8.53 -6.51 2.63
C SER A 237 7.37 -6.54 3.62
N LEU A 238 7.23 -5.53 4.51
CA LEU A 238 6.05 -5.38 5.35
C LEU A 238 4.77 -5.09 4.53
N ALA A 239 4.88 -4.33 3.44
CA ALA A 239 3.73 -4.01 2.59
C ALA A 239 3.15 -5.29 2.00
N TYR A 240 4.01 -6.17 1.47
CA TYR A 240 3.58 -7.47 0.94
C TYR A 240 2.97 -8.36 2.03
N GLU A 241 3.54 -8.37 3.24
CA GLU A 241 2.97 -9.09 4.38
C GLU A 241 1.56 -8.61 4.75
N VAL A 242 1.31 -7.31 4.68
CA VAL A 242 -0.04 -6.76 4.90
C VAL A 242 -0.94 -7.13 3.71
N TYR A 243 -0.48 -6.89 2.49
CA TYR A 243 -1.26 -7.07 1.26
C TYR A 243 -1.77 -8.51 1.10
N ARG A 244 -0.92 -9.52 1.29
CA ARG A 244 -1.31 -10.94 1.15
C ARG A 244 -2.37 -11.43 2.15
N ARG A 245 -2.75 -10.60 3.12
CA ARG A 245 -3.82 -10.87 4.12
C ARG A 245 -5.08 -10.05 3.86
N LEU A 246 -5.03 -9.09 2.93
CA LEU A 246 -6.19 -8.36 2.47
C LEU A 246 -6.93 -9.19 1.41
N PRO A 247 -8.25 -9.00 1.25
CA PRO A 247 -9.05 -9.66 0.22
C PRO A 247 -8.91 -8.95 -1.15
N ASN A 248 -7.75 -8.36 -1.41
CA ASN A 248 -7.47 -7.58 -2.61
C ASN A 248 -6.61 -8.43 -3.55
N ASP A 249 -6.86 -8.32 -4.84
CA ASP A 249 -6.11 -8.99 -5.88
C ASP A 249 -5.79 -7.99 -7.01
N THR A 250 -4.81 -8.35 -7.84
CA THR A 250 -4.51 -7.69 -9.13
C THR A 250 -4.21 -8.78 -10.14
N ASP A 251 -3.99 -8.44 -11.40
CA ASP A 251 -3.58 -9.43 -12.41
C ASP A 251 -2.35 -10.25 -12.01
N LEU A 252 -1.41 -9.69 -11.23
CA LEU A 252 -0.26 -10.44 -10.72
C LEU A 252 -0.67 -11.66 -9.87
N THR A 253 -1.81 -11.61 -9.17
CA THR A 253 -2.34 -12.75 -8.40
C THR A 253 -2.47 -13.99 -9.27
N VAL A 254 -2.98 -13.84 -10.51
CA VAL A 254 -3.21 -14.96 -11.43
C VAL A 254 -1.89 -15.63 -11.83
N PHE A 255 -0.85 -14.84 -12.09
CA PHE A 255 0.48 -15.37 -12.44
C PHE A 255 1.14 -16.09 -11.27
N LYS A 256 1.01 -15.53 -10.05
CA LYS A 256 1.53 -16.14 -8.83
C LYS A 256 0.85 -17.48 -8.54
N ASP A 257 -0.46 -17.56 -8.72
CA ASP A 257 -1.23 -18.80 -8.56
C ASP A 257 -0.79 -19.88 -9.57
N ALA A 258 -0.34 -19.47 -10.76
CA ALA A 258 0.27 -20.36 -11.76
C ALA A 258 1.77 -20.65 -11.51
N GLY A 259 2.35 -20.16 -10.41
CA GLY A 259 3.73 -20.42 -10.02
C GLY A 259 4.77 -19.49 -10.65
N VAL A 260 4.35 -18.40 -11.29
CA VAL A 260 5.25 -17.39 -11.86
C VAL A 260 5.37 -16.22 -10.88
N GLY A 261 6.59 -16.01 -10.35
CA GLY A 261 6.87 -14.89 -9.45
C GLY A 261 6.85 -13.53 -10.17
N GLY A 262 6.68 -12.45 -9.43
CA GLY A 262 6.75 -11.11 -10.02
C GLY A 262 6.88 -9.98 -9.00
N LEU A 263 6.85 -8.76 -9.51
CA LEU A 263 6.92 -7.50 -8.77
C LEU A 263 5.68 -6.65 -9.13
N ASN A 264 4.95 -6.18 -8.12
CA ASN A 264 3.77 -5.35 -8.29
C ASN A 264 3.99 -3.92 -7.80
N PHE A 265 3.62 -2.95 -8.62
CA PHE A 265 3.84 -1.54 -8.35
C PHE A 265 2.54 -0.76 -8.41
N ALA A 266 2.25 0.00 -7.36
CA ALA A 266 1.11 0.90 -7.34
C ALA A 266 1.38 2.20 -6.59
N PHE A 267 0.66 3.23 -6.96
CA PHE A 267 0.48 4.44 -6.16
C PHE A 267 -0.96 4.51 -5.64
N ILE A 268 -1.14 5.10 -4.46
CA ILE A 268 -2.37 4.94 -3.68
C ILE A 268 -2.88 6.24 -3.03
N GLU A 269 -2.19 7.38 -3.22
CA GLU A 269 -2.71 8.63 -2.68
C GLU A 269 -3.87 9.14 -3.55
N GLY A 270 -4.79 9.88 -2.96
CA GLY A 270 -6.01 10.31 -3.67
C GLY A 270 -7.01 9.16 -3.90
N VAL A 271 -6.89 8.06 -3.17
CA VAL A 271 -7.81 6.90 -3.14
C VAL A 271 -9.30 7.26 -2.97
N GLY A 272 -9.64 8.44 -2.44
CA GLY A 272 -11.03 8.91 -2.44
C GLY A 272 -11.65 9.12 -3.84
N ARG A 273 -10.83 9.13 -4.89
CA ARG A 273 -11.23 9.24 -6.29
C ARG A 273 -11.21 7.91 -7.04
N TYR A 274 -10.57 6.90 -6.48
CA TYR A 274 -10.50 5.55 -7.03
C TYR A 274 -11.91 4.99 -7.28
N HIS A 275 -12.15 4.40 -8.45
CA HIS A 275 -13.46 3.93 -8.91
C HIS A 275 -14.56 5.01 -8.92
N THR A 276 -14.19 6.27 -9.20
CA THR A 276 -15.16 7.37 -9.35
C THR A 276 -14.93 8.15 -10.64
N GLY A 277 -15.91 8.98 -11.03
CA GLY A 277 -15.77 9.89 -12.17
C GLY A 277 -14.65 10.94 -12.02
N LEU A 278 -14.02 11.03 -10.85
CA LEU A 278 -12.86 11.89 -10.59
C LEU A 278 -11.52 11.18 -10.77
N ASP A 279 -11.50 9.90 -11.10
CA ASP A 279 -10.29 9.25 -11.61
C ASP A 279 -10.09 9.62 -13.09
N ASP A 280 -9.68 10.88 -13.30
CA ASP A 280 -9.55 11.54 -14.59
C ASP A 280 -8.17 12.22 -14.73
N LEU A 281 -7.84 12.66 -15.95
CA LEU A 281 -6.58 13.37 -16.25
C LEU A 281 -6.38 14.62 -15.41
N LYS A 282 -7.47 15.28 -14.99
CA LYS A 282 -7.41 16.53 -14.22
C LYS A 282 -6.93 16.27 -12.80
N ASN A 283 -7.27 15.12 -12.23
CA ASN A 283 -6.95 14.78 -10.85
C ASN A 283 -5.70 13.89 -10.73
N LEU A 284 -5.22 13.29 -11.82
CA LEU A 284 -3.97 12.54 -11.85
C LEU A 284 -2.77 13.47 -11.64
N CYS A 285 -1.93 13.17 -10.66
CA CYS A 285 -0.68 13.88 -10.43
C CYS A 285 0.34 13.54 -11.52
N PRO A 286 0.83 14.54 -12.30
CA PRO A 286 1.79 14.25 -13.36
C PRO A 286 3.06 13.55 -12.85
N GLY A 287 3.59 13.99 -11.70
CA GLY A 287 4.81 13.41 -11.13
C GLY A 287 4.69 11.94 -10.75
N THR A 288 3.48 11.46 -10.48
CA THR A 288 3.23 10.05 -10.16
C THR A 288 3.42 9.17 -11.39
N LEU A 289 3.01 9.64 -12.57
CA LEU A 289 3.24 8.92 -13.83
C LEU A 289 4.75 8.78 -14.14
N GLN A 290 5.53 9.84 -13.88
CA GLN A 290 6.99 9.77 -13.97
C GLN A 290 7.56 8.73 -12.99
N ASP A 291 7.08 8.72 -11.74
CA ASP A 291 7.58 7.81 -10.72
C ASP A 291 7.29 6.35 -11.04
N GLN A 292 6.05 6.05 -11.44
CA GLN A 292 5.63 4.69 -11.81
C GLN A 292 6.45 4.19 -13.00
N GLY A 293 6.62 5.04 -14.02
CA GLY A 293 7.45 4.76 -15.17
C GLY A 293 8.91 4.45 -14.86
N GLU A 294 9.53 5.24 -13.98
CA GLU A 294 10.91 4.96 -13.53
C GLU A 294 11.03 3.63 -12.79
N HIS A 295 10.06 3.30 -11.93
CA HIS A 295 10.06 2.03 -11.19
C HIS A 295 9.84 0.84 -12.11
N VAL A 296 8.85 0.92 -13.00
CA VAL A 296 8.52 -0.14 -13.94
C VAL A 296 9.64 -0.34 -14.94
N LEU A 297 10.22 0.73 -15.52
CA LEU A 297 11.37 0.60 -16.42
C LEU A 297 12.56 -0.04 -15.71
N ALA A 298 12.85 0.38 -14.47
CA ALA A 298 13.92 -0.21 -13.68
C ALA A 298 13.67 -1.69 -13.36
N ALA A 299 12.43 -2.06 -13.02
CA ALA A 299 12.06 -3.44 -12.76
C ALA A 299 12.20 -4.30 -14.02
N VAL A 300 11.63 -3.85 -15.14
CA VAL A 300 11.68 -4.59 -16.42
C VAL A 300 13.13 -4.73 -16.90
N ARG A 301 13.93 -3.65 -16.91
CA ARG A 301 15.35 -3.73 -17.27
C ARG A 301 16.14 -4.62 -16.31
N GLY A 302 15.97 -4.43 -15.00
CA GLY A 302 16.66 -5.24 -14.00
C GLY A 302 16.38 -6.73 -14.20
N LEU A 303 15.10 -7.11 -14.33
CA LEU A 303 14.71 -8.49 -14.57
C LEU A 303 15.16 -9.01 -15.93
N ALA A 304 15.10 -8.19 -16.98
CA ALA A 304 15.47 -8.62 -18.32
C ALA A 304 16.99 -8.80 -18.49
N GLU A 305 17.81 -8.12 -17.68
CA GLU A 305 19.27 -8.19 -17.69
C GLU A 305 19.87 -9.17 -16.67
N ALA A 306 19.12 -9.56 -15.64
CA ALA A 306 19.63 -10.39 -14.56
C ALA A 306 20.16 -11.76 -15.06
N PRO A 307 21.18 -12.38 -14.43
CA PRO A 307 21.60 -13.73 -14.82
C PRO A 307 20.56 -14.81 -14.48
N THR A 308 19.83 -14.62 -13.38
CA THR A 308 18.75 -15.51 -12.93
C THR A 308 17.66 -14.70 -12.23
N LEU A 309 16.42 -15.19 -12.30
CA LEU A 309 15.26 -14.67 -11.58
C LEU A 309 14.77 -15.60 -10.48
N THR A 310 15.41 -16.76 -10.31
CA THR A 310 15.05 -17.74 -9.29
C THR A 310 15.99 -17.64 -8.08
N ALA A 311 15.42 -17.87 -6.90
CA ALA A 311 16.14 -18.02 -5.65
C ALA A 311 15.46 -19.11 -4.79
N ASP A 312 16.08 -19.45 -3.67
CA ASP A 312 15.59 -20.41 -2.67
C ASP A 312 15.08 -19.73 -1.38
N HIS A 313 15.03 -18.40 -1.37
CA HIS A 313 14.60 -17.61 -0.21
C HIS A 313 14.01 -16.25 -0.61
N ASP A 314 13.23 -15.67 0.30
CA ASP A 314 12.77 -14.29 0.23
C ASP A 314 13.80 -13.30 0.79
N LEU A 315 13.79 -12.07 0.30
CA LEU A 315 14.43 -10.94 0.96
C LEU A 315 13.47 -10.23 1.90
N VAL A 316 13.97 -9.93 3.09
CA VAL A 316 13.39 -8.90 3.97
C VAL A 316 14.02 -7.58 3.56
N PHE A 317 13.21 -6.58 3.22
CA PHE A 317 13.71 -5.29 2.73
C PHE A 317 12.82 -4.10 3.11
N GLY A 318 13.41 -2.91 3.09
CA GLY A 318 12.72 -1.66 3.37
C GLY A 318 13.57 -0.49 2.93
N ASP A 319 12.99 0.41 2.14
CA ASP A 319 13.66 1.66 1.80
C ASP A 319 13.78 2.59 3.02
N VAL A 320 14.80 3.44 2.97
CA VAL A 320 15.07 4.47 3.97
C VAL A 320 15.01 5.81 3.24
N LEU A 321 13.81 6.39 3.21
CA LEU A 321 13.52 7.67 2.55
C LEU A 321 13.93 7.68 1.06
N GLY A 322 13.83 6.52 0.39
CA GLY A 322 14.23 6.36 -1.01
C GLY A 322 15.72 6.57 -1.31
N LEU A 323 16.58 6.70 -0.28
CA LEU A 323 18.02 6.93 -0.44
C LEU A 323 18.83 5.64 -0.46
N LEU A 324 18.40 4.65 0.30
CA LEU A 324 19.01 3.33 0.38
C LEU A 324 17.96 2.30 0.74
N VAL A 325 18.24 1.02 0.47
CA VAL A 325 17.39 -0.10 0.86
C VAL A 325 18.15 -1.00 1.81
N LEU A 326 17.63 -1.12 3.03
CA LEU A 326 18.10 -2.13 3.97
C LEU A 326 17.51 -3.47 3.55
N ARG A 327 18.35 -4.51 3.47
CA ARG A 327 17.89 -5.85 3.08
C ARG A 327 18.74 -6.98 3.64
N TRP A 328 18.13 -8.14 3.87
CA TRP A 328 18.80 -9.40 4.19
C TRP A 328 17.96 -10.62 3.79
N PRO A 329 18.55 -11.81 3.62
CA PRO A 329 17.80 -13.06 3.43
C PRO A 329 16.84 -13.32 4.59
N ALA A 330 15.58 -13.64 4.32
CA ALA A 330 14.57 -13.87 5.36
C ALA A 330 15.00 -14.85 6.48
N PRO A 331 15.74 -15.94 6.21
CA PRO A 331 16.26 -16.84 7.26
C PRO A 331 17.17 -16.17 8.29
N TRP A 332 17.79 -15.03 7.96
CA TRP A 332 18.67 -14.31 8.89
C TRP A 332 17.91 -13.52 9.95
N SER A 333 16.61 -13.28 9.76
CA SER A 333 15.80 -12.41 10.63
C SER A 333 15.83 -12.86 12.09
N THR A 334 15.68 -14.16 12.35
CA THR A 334 15.72 -14.73 13.71
C THR A 334 17.11 -14.59 14.33
N GLY A 335 18.17 -14.85 13.57
CA GLY A 335 19.55 -14.69 14.03
C GLY A 335 19.88 -13.24 14.40
N LEU A 336 19.45 -12.29 13.57
CA LEU A 336 19.61 -10.86 13.82
C LEU A 336 18.81 -10.40 15.05
N ALA A 337 17.57 -10.88 15.21
CA ALA A 337 16.74 -10.58 16.38
C ALA A 337 17.36 -11.14 17.68
N LEU A 338 17.85 -12.39 17.65
CA LEU A 338 18.56 -13.00 18.79
C LEU A 338 19.85 -12.26 19.13
N ALA A 339 20.61 -11.83 18.11
CA ALA A 339 21.82 -11.03 18.33
C ALA A 339 21.50 -9.66 18.98
N ALA A 340 20.46 -8.98 18.52
CA ALA A 340 19.99 -7.73 19.13
C ALA A 340 19.53 -7.94 20.59
N LEU A 341 18.77 -9.01 20.85
CA LEU A 341 18.33 -9.37 22.20
C LEU A 341 19.52 -9.69 23.12
N ALA A 342 20.47 -10.50 22.66
CA ALA A 342 21.67 -10.85 23.41
C ALA A 342 22.52 -9.60 23.73
N TRP A 343 22.66 -8.68 22.77
CA TRP A 343 23.36 -7.42 22.99
C TRP A 343 22.65 -6.57 24.05
N ILE A 344 21.33 -6.41 23.96
CA ILE A 344 20.55 -5.65 24.97
C ILE A 344 20.66 -6.30 26.34
N LEU A 345 20.57 -7.62 26.45
CA LEU A 345 20.72 -8.34 27.72
C LEU A 345 22.11 -8.12 28.32
N ALA A 346 23.17 -8.22 27.52
CA ALA A 346 24.54 -7.95 27.97
C ALA A 346 24.70 -6.49 28.46
N ALA A 347 24.22 -5.51 27.69
CA ALA A 347 24.27 -4.10 28.08
C ALA A 347 23.41 -3.82 29.34
N SER A 348 22.27 -4.49 29.47
CA SER A 348 21.39 -4.41 30.66
C SER A 348 22.08 -4.96 31.91
N LEU A 349 22.77 -6.09 31.80
CA LEU A 349 23.56 -6.69 32.87
C LEU A 349 24.71 -5.77 33.30
N VAL A 350 25.43 -5.16 32.36
CA VAL A 350 26.48 -4.18 32.67
C VAL A 350 25.89 -2.96 33.38
N SER A 351 24.73 -2.46 32.93
CA SER A 351 24.02 -1.34 33.55
C SER A 351 23.60 -1.64 35.00
N LEU A 352 23.09 -2.86 35.26
CA LEU A 352 22.76 -3.34 36.60
C LEU A 352 24.00 -3.46 37.50
N ARG A 353 25.09 -4.05 36.98
CA ARG A 353 26.37 -4.20 37.72
C ARG A 353 26.99 -2.85 38.08
N ARG A 354 26.87 -1.86 37.19
CA ARG A 354 27.30 -0.47 37.44
C ARG A 354 26.33 0.33 38.31
N ARG A 355 25.24 -0.30 38.80
CA ARG A 355 24.17 0.33 39.60
C ARG A 355 23.57 1.57 38.93
N ALA A 356 23.48 1.55 37.59
CA ALA A 356 22.93 2.66 36.81
C ALA A 356 21.40 2.78 36.96
N PHE A 357 20.71 1.71 37.36
CA PHE A 357 19.31 1.67 37.79
C PHE A 357 19.08 0.48 38.73
N SER A 358 17.89 0.39 39.34
CA SER A 358 17.50 -0.71 40.24
C SER A 358 16.42 -1.62 39.63
N MET A 359 16.28 -2.86 40.10
CA MET A 359 15.21 -3.77 39.64
C MET A 359 13.80 -3.17 39.83
N ARG A 360 13.58 -2.45 40.94
CA ARG A 360 12.34 -1.72 41.16
C ARG A 360 12.10 -0.66 40.07
N ALA A 361 13.14 0.06 39.66
CA ALA A 361 13.04 1.03 38.57
C ALA A 361 12.71 0.35 37.23
N ALA A 362 13.28 -0.83 36.95
CA ALA A 362 12.95 -1.60 35.75
C ALA A 362 11.49 -2.06 35.73
N LEU A 363 10.95 -2.57 36.85
CA LEU A 363 9.54 -2.96 36.95
C LEU A 363 8.60 -1.76 36.72
N ILE A 364 8.93 -0.60 37.30
CA ILE A 364 8.18 0.64 37.05
C ILE A 364 8.28 1.06 35.58
N ALA A 365 9.46 0.92 34.95
CA ALA A 365 9.65 1.20 33.54
C ALA A 365 8.85 0.24 32.63
N ALA A 366 8.75 -1.05 32.99
CA ALA A 366 7.94 -2.03 32.26
C ALA A 366 6.45 -1.67 32.29
N LEU A 367 5.93 -1.32 33.48
CA LEU A 367 4.59 -0.76 33.61
C LEU A 367 4.44 0.53 32.79
N ALA A 368 5.47 1.38 32.76
CA ALA A 368 5.45 2.62 32.01
C ALA A 368 5.30 2.43 30.51
N VAL A 369 6.00 1.45 29.92
CA VAL A 369 5.83 1.12 28.49
C VAL A 369 4.38 0.76 28.17
N VAL A 370 3.78 -0.12 28.98
CA VAL A 370 2.38 -0.52 28.80
C VAL A 370 1.42 0.66 28.95
N VAL A 371 1.57 1.43 30.02
CA VAL A 371 0.71 2.60 30.28
C VAL A 371 0.84 3.64 29.17
N VAL A 372 2.06 3.92 28.69
CA VAL A 372 2.29 4.89 27.60
C VAL A 372 1.62 4.42 26.31
N LEU A 373 1.82 3.18 25.87
CA LEU A 373 1.22 2.65 24.65
C LEU A 373 -0.31 2.63 24.72
N VAL A 374 -0.87 2.11 25.82
CA VAL A 374 -2.32 1.98 26.00
C VAL A 374 -2.98 3.36 26.13
N SER A 375 -2.46 4.24 26.99
CA SER A 375 -3.10 5.56 27.21
C SER A 375 -3.02 6.47 25.98
N SER A 376 -1.90 6.47 25.24
CA SER A 376 -1.76 7.29 24.03
C SER A 376 -2.65 6.81 22.88
N THR A 377 -2.90 5.51 22.79
CA THR A 377 -3.82 4.93 21.81
C THR A 377 -5.28 5.19 22.23
N LEU A 378 -5.65 4.90 23.48
CA LEU A 378 -7.04 5.05 23.95
C LEU A 378 -7.55 6.49 23.87
N VAL A 379 -6.72 7.48 24.21
CA VAL A 379 -7.13 8.89 24.08
C VAL A 379 -7.32 9.30 22.62
N GLY A 380 -6.45 8.82 21.72
CA GLY A 380 -6.63 9.01 20.29
C GLY A 380 -7.93 8.37 19.78
N VAL A 381 -8.22 7.13 20.17
CA VAL A 381 -9.47 6.43 19.79
C VAL A 381 -10.70 7.16 20.35
N ALA A 382 -10.65 7.63 21.59
CA ALA A 382 -11.75 8.39 22.20
C ALA A 382 -11.98 9.72 21.48
N LEU A 383 -10.91 10.42 21.08
CA LEU A 383 -11.01 11.65 20.31
C LEU A 383 -11.57 11.37 18.90
N ALA A 384 -11.10 10.32 18.23
CA ALA A 384 -11.61 9.89 16.94
C ALA A 384 -13.12 9.63 16.99
N ALA A 385 -13.57 8.82 17.95
CA ALA A 385 -14.99 8.55 18.16
C ALA A 385 -15.80 9.82 18.50
N GLY A 386 -15.19 10.82 19.13
CA GLY A 386 -15.81 12.13 19.37
C GLY A 386 -15.98 12.94 18.08
N LEU A 387 -14.93 13.00 17.26
CA LEU A 387 -14.92 13.65 15.96
C LEU A 387 -15.91 12.99 14.99
N ASP A 388 -15.98 11.65 14.99
CA ASP A 388 -16.88 10.91 14.12
C ASP A 388 -18.36 11.19 14.42
N ARG A 389 -18.70 11.39 15.70
CA ARG A 389 -20.07 11.72 16.13
C ARG A 389 -20.54 13.11 15.67
N VAL A 390 -19.60 14.02 15.41
CA VAL A 390 -19.92 15.37 14.90
C VAL A 390 -19.75 15.47 13.39
N GLY A 391 -19.60 14.33 12.70
CA GLY A 391 -19.54 14.25 11.25
C GLY A 391 -18.17 14.51 10.64
N ALA A 392 -17.11 14.69 11.45
CA ALA A 392 -15.76 14.71 10.92
C ALA A 392 -15.32 13.29 10.51
N ARG A 393 -14.50 13.20 9.48
CA ARG A 393 -14.05 11.92 8.92
C ARG A 393 -12.61 12.03 8.46
N LEU A 394 -11.81 11.02 8.79
CA LEU A 394 -10.37 11.02 8.58
C LEU A 394 -9.96 10.72 7.12
N TRP A 395 -10.82 10.13 6.29
CA TRP A 395 -10.46 9.71 4.92
C TRP A 395 -10.92 10.67 3.82
N TYR A 396 -11.87 11.56 4.13
CA TYR A 396 -12.55 12.36 3.12
C TYR A 396 -11.92 13.74 2.97
N ALA A 397 -12.66 14.75 2.51
CA ALA A 397 -12.17 16.01 1.94
C ALA A 397 -10.98 16.68 2.68
N ARG A 398 -10.93 16.61 4.02
CA ARG A 398 -9.89 17.27 4.84
C ARG A 398 -9.32 16.32 5.90
N PRO A 399 -8.44 15.37 5.53
CA PRO A 399 -7.96 14.33 6.44
C PRO A 399 -6.89 14.85 7.42
N LEU A 400 -6.10 15.85 7.01
CA LEU A 400 -4.93 16.33 7.77
C LEU A 400 -5.28 16.92 9.14
N PRO A 401 -6.28 17.80 9.31
CA PRO A 401 -6.65 18.30 10.63
C PRO A 401 -7.07 17.16 11.58
N TYR A 402 -7.83 16.18 11.09
CA TYR A 402 -8.24 15.03 11.89
C TYR A 402 -7.01 14.22 12.34
N ALA A 403 -6.14 13.83 11.39
CA ALA A 403 -4.93 13.07 11.69
C ALA A 403 -4.02 13.81 12.68
N ALA A 404 -3.84 15.11 12.48
CA ALA A 404 -3.03 15.96 13.35
C ALA A 404 -3.63 16.09 14.75
N ALA A 405 -4.96 16.22 14.89
CA ALA A 405 -5.62 16.24 16.19
C ALA A 405 -5.35 14.95 16.97
N LEU A 406 -5.49 13.79 16.31
CA LEU A 406 -5.18 12.49 16.90
C LEU A 406 -3.71 12.38 17.31
N ALA A 407 -2.80 12.68 16.39
CA ALA A 407 -1.36 12.59 16.64
C ALA A 407 -0.91 13.52 17.77
N LEU A 408 -1.44 14.74 17.85
CA LEU A 408 -1.14 15.70 18.93
C LEU A 408 -1.71 15.25 20.27
N ALA A 409 -2.93 14.70 20.31
CA ALA A 409 -3.52 14.14 21.52
C ALA A 409 -2.71 12.95 22.06
N SER A 410 -2.32 12.03 21.17
CA SER A 410 -1.44 10.91 21.50
C SER A 410 -0.05 11.37 21.93
N ALA A 411 0.53 12.38 21.29
CA ALA A 411 1.80 12.97 21.70
C ALA A 411 1.71 13.67 23.08
N ALA A 412 0.61 14.36 23.38
CA ALA A 412 0.41 15.02 24.68
C ALA A 412 0.33 14.00 25.83
N THR A 413 -0.47 12.96 25.65
CA THR A 413 -0.65 11.86 26.63
C THR A 413 0.62 11.03 26.78
N TRP A 414 1.30 10.69 25.69
CA TRP A 414 2.62 10.07 25.69
C TRP A 414 3.63 10.91 26.48
N LEU A 415 3.72 12.21 26.20
CA LEU A 415 4.65 13.10 26.90
C LEU A 415 4.30 13.18 28.40
N ALA A 416 3.03 13.28 28.75
CA ALA A 416 2.57 13.30 30.14
C ALA A 416 2.98 12.01 30.90
N SER A 417 2.69 10.86 30.32
CA SER A 417 2.96 9.55 30.92
C SER A 417 4.46 9.23 30.96
N ALA A 418 5.21 9.49 29.88
CA ALA A 418 6.67 9.34 29.82
C ALA A 418 7.37 10.21 30.88
N ARG A 419 6.90 11.44 31.11
CA ARG A 419 7.44 12.31 32.15
C ARG A 419 7.11 11.82 33.55
N TRP A 420 5.84 11.47 33.78
CA TRP A 420 5.37 11.09 35.11
C TRP A 420 6.05 9.80 35.59
N LEU A 421 6.07 8.77 34.74
CA LEU A 421 6.65 7.47 35.06
C LEU A 421 8.17 7.48 34.91
N GLY A 422 8.71 8.21 33.92
CA GLY A 422 10.15 8.36 33.74
C GLY A 422 10.86 9.07 34.89
N ARG A 423 10.19 9.97 35.62
CA ARG A 423 10.72 10.55 36.86
C ARG A 423 10.81 9.54 38.02
N ARG A 424 10.02 8.46 37.98
CA ARG A 424 10.00 7.42 39.03
C ARG A 424 11.02 6.31 38.79
N CYS A 425 11.32 5.98 37.53
CA CYS A 425 12.27 4.92 37.17
C CYS A 425 13.61 5.44 36.62
N GLY A 426 13.67 6.68 36.15
CA GLY A 426 14.85 7.27 35.53
C GLY A 426 15.03 6.86 34.06
N PRO A 427 15.80 7.65 33.28
CA PRO A 427 15.94 7.45 31.84
C PRO A 427 16.68 6.17 31.48
N THR A 428 17.64 5.71 32.29
CA THR A 428 18.40 4.48 32.02
C THR A 428 17.53 3.23 32.09
N ALA A 429 16.67 3.13 33.10
CA ALA A 429 15.73 2.02 33.22
C ALA A 429 14.76 1.98 32.04
N LEU A 430 14.26 3.15 31.59
CA LEU A 430 13.43 3.25 30.39
C LEU A 430 14.16 2.78 29.13
N ARG A 431 15.41 3.21 28.88
CA ARG A 431 16.18 2.76 27.71
C ARG A 431 16.31 1.24 27.67
N VAL A 432 16.67 0.64 28.80
CA VAL A 432 16.83 -0.82 28.92
C VAL A 432 15.51 -1.54 28.65
N VAL A 433 14.42 -1.13 29.30
CA VAL A 433 13.13 -1.81 29.17
C VAL A 433 12.52 -1.61 27.78
N ILE A 434 12.61 -0.42 27.20
CA ILE A 434 12.16 -0.16 25.82
C ILE A 434 13.01 -0.97 24.83
N GLY A 435 14.32 -1.08 25.06
CA GLY A 435 15.18 -1.96 24.25
C GLY A 435 14.75 -3.42 24.33
N LEU A 436 14.51 -3.94 25.54
CA LEU A 436 14.00 -5.30 25.73
C LEU A 436 12.63 -5.52 25.08
N PHE A 437 11.74 -4.52 25.13
CA PHE A 437 10.46 -4.55 24.42
C PHE A 437 10.66 -4.68 22.91
N TRP A 438 11.50 -3.83 22.31
CA TRP A 438 11.80 -3.91 20.87
C TRP A 438 12.47 -5.22 20.48
N ALA A 439 13.41 -5.73 21.27
CA ALA A 439 14.07 -7.00 20.98
C ALA A 439 13.12 -8.20 21.11
N GLY A 440 12.23 -8.19 22.11
CA GLY A 440 11.19 -9.21 22.26
C GLY A 440 10.21 -9.19 21.08
N LEU A 441 9.77 -8.00 20.66
CA LEU A 441 8.89 -7.83 19.51
C LEU A 441 9.57 -8.23 18.21
N ALA A 442 10.84 -7.84 18.02
CA ALA A 442 11.66 -8.24 16.88
C ALA A 442 11.81 -9.76 16.79
N LEU A 443 12.06 -10.44 17.91
CA LEU A 443 12.16 -11.90 17.95
C LEU A 443 10.81 -12.56 17.65
N ALA A 444 9.73 -12.09 18.28
CA ALA A 444 8.39 -12.62 18.04
C ALA A 444 7.97 -12.48 16.57
N VAL A 445 8.20 -11.31 15.97
CA VAL A 445 7.88 -11.06 14.55
C VAL A 445 8.82 -11.83 13.64
N ALA A 446 10.13 -11.90 13.92
CA ALA A 446 11.06 -12.69 13.11
C ALA A 446 10.71 -14.19 13.09
N LEU A 447 10.14 -14.72 14.17
CA LEU A 447 9.66 -16.11 14.24
C LEU A 447 8.32 -16.32 13.53
N ALA A 448 7.38 -15.39 13.69
CA ALA A 448 6.02 -15.54 13.18
C ALA A 448 5.85 -15.09 11.72
N VAL A 449 6.47 -13.96 11.36
CA VAL A 449 6.33 -13.28 10.08
C VAL A 449 7.67 -12.61 9.68
N PRO A 450 8.66 -13.39 9.19
CA PRO A 450 9.99 -12.86 8.86
C PRO A 450 9.97 -11.65 7.93
N GLY A 451 9.05 -11.61 6.94
CA GLY A 451 8.87 -10.49 6.01
C GLY A 451 8.58 -9.14 6.68
N ALA A 452 7.96 -9.15 7.86
CA ALA A 452 7.63 -7.95 8.64
C ALA A 452 8.75 -7.55 9.62
N SER A 453 9.79 -8.37 9.77
CA SER A 453 10.76 -8.23 10.86
C SER A 453 11.63 -6.97 10.78
N ILE A 454 11.84 -6.38 9.61
CA ILE A 454 12.75 -5.25 9.41
C ILE A 454 12.43 -4.03 10.27
N VAL A 455 11.14 -3.69 10.37
CA VAL A 455 10.66 -2.54 11.15
C VAL A 455 10.73 -2.78 12.67
N PHE A 456 11.13 -3.97 13.11
CA PHE A 456 11.32 -4.32 14.52
C PHE A 456 12.78 -4.64 14.86
N VAL A 457 13.47 -5.40 14.01
CA VAL A 457 14.89 -5.77 14.17
C VAL A 457 15.77 -4.53 14.13
N VAL A 458 15.56 -3.62 13.18
CA VAL A 458 16.40 -2.41 13.07
C VAL A 458 16.21 -1.48 14.28
N PRO A 459 14.98 -1.18 14.75
CA PRO A 459 14.80 -0.48 16.02
C PRO A 459 15.38 -1.22 17.24
N ALA A 460 15.33 -2.56 17.28
CA ALA A 460 15.94 -3.33 18.38
C ALA A 460 17.48 -3.17 18.40
N ILE A 461 18.15 -3.23 17.25
CA ILE A 461 19.59 -2.97 17.14
C ILE A 461 19.91 -1.52 17.54
N ALA A 462 19.12 -0.55 17.08
CA ALA A 462 19.27 0.85 17.46
C ALA A 462 19.10 1.07 18.97
N ALA A 463 18.15 0.36 19.59
CA ALA A 463 17.94 0.38 21.05
C ALA A 463 19.10 -0.29 21.81
N ALA A 464 19.69 -1.37 21.28
CA ALA A 464 20.89 -1.99 21.84
C ALA A 464 22.06 -1.00 21.90
N LEU A 465 22.30 -0.30 20.79
CA LEU A 465 23.31 0.76 20.70
C LEU A 465 23.01 1.90 21.68
N ASP A 466 21.74 2.31 21.78
CA ASP A 466 21.30 3.38 22.68
C ASP A 466 21.56 3.06 24.17
N VAL A 467 21.26 1.82 24.60
CA VAL A 467 21.58 1.33 25.95
C VAL A 467 23.10 1.30 26.16
N GLN A 468 23.86 0.80 25.19
CA GLN A 468 25.32 0.74 25.27
C GLN A 468 25.95 2.13 25.38
N LEU A 469 25.48 3.09 24.60
CA LEU A 469 25.93 4.49 24.64
C LEU A 469 25.61 5.13 25.99
N ALA A 470 24.43 4.86 26.56
CA ALA A 470 24.06 5.37 27.88
C ALA A 470 25.01 4.88 29.00
N ILE A 471 25.61 3.69 28.85
CA ILE A 471 26.62 3.15 29.77
C ILE A 471 27.97 3.86 29.63
N HIS A 472 28.39 4.13 28.40
CA HIS A 472 29.73 4.68 28.09
C HIS A 472 29.78 6.21 28.20
N ARG A 473 28.67 6.88 27.92
CA ARG A 473 28.52 8.34 27.96
C ARG A 473 27.28 8.72 28.78
N PRO A 474 27.32 8.57 30.12
CA PRO A 474 26.20 8.92 30.98
C PRO A 474 25.77 10.38 30.79
N GLY A 475 24.49 10.60 30.49
CA GLY A 475 23.94 11.93 30.25
C GLY A 475 24.00 12.41 28.79
N TRP A 476 24.55 11.63 27.86
CA TRP A 476 24.40 11.92 26.43
C TRP A 476 22.96 11.67 25.96
N PRO A 477 22.31 12.61 25.23
CA PRO A 477 21.00 12.38 24.64
C PRO A 477 21.15 11.52 23.39
N SER A 478 21.41 10.23 23.56
CA SER A 478 21.45 9.35 22.39
C SER A 478 20.10 9.40 21.67
N LEU A 479 20.17 9.71 20.37
CA LEU A 479 19.05 9.85 19.45
C LEU A 479 18.96 8.65 18.50
N CYS A 480 19.88 7.68 18.58
CA CYS A 480 19.96 6.56 17.65
C CYS A 480 18.63 5.79 17.58
N ALA A 481 18.14 5.29 18.72
CA ALA A 481 16.87 4.57 18.77
C ALA A 481 15.67 5.40 18.27
N PRO A 482 15.38 6.61 18.81
CA PRO A 482 14.22 7.37 18.35
C PRO A 482 14.30 7.81 16.88
N THR A 483 15.46 8.26 16.41
CA THR A 483 15.62 8.69 15.01
C THR A 483 15.50 7.51 14.05
N ILE A 484 16.17 6.38 14.31
CA ILE A 484 16.08 5.20 13.44
C ILE A 484 14.67 4.61 13.44
N THR A 485 14.01 4.54 14.61
CA THR A 485 12.61 4.09 14.69
C THR A 485 11.71 5.01 13.87
N ALA A 486 11.85 6.33 14.04
CA ALA A 486 11.03 7.31 13.32
C ALA A 486 11.25 7.26 11.80
N VAL A 487 12.50 7.15 11.35
CA VAL A 487 12.84 7.08 9.92
C VAL A 487 12.20 5.88 9.23
N LEU A 488 12.09 4.74 9.93
CA LEU A 488 11.45 3.53 9.38
C LEU A 488 9.92 3.58 9.48
N TRP A 489 9.38 4.01 10.63
CA TRP A 489 7.95 3.89 10.88
C TRP A 489 7.12 5.09 10.41
N MET A 490 7.67 6.31 10.32
CA MET A 490 6.89 7.48 9.87
C MET A 490 6.43 7.38 8.41
N PRO A 491 7.26 6.96 7.43
CA PRO A 491 6.79 6.72 6.07
C PRO A 491 5.72 5.64 5.99
N LEU A 492 5.83 4.59 6.83
CA LEU A 492 4.85 3.51 6.89
C LEU A 492 3.52 3.96 7.50
N VAL A 493 3.55 4.80 8.55
CA VAL A 493 2.34 5.44 9.09
C VAL A 493 1.60 6.18 7.98
N TYR A 494 2.34 6.99 7.21
CA TYR A 494 1.79 7.74 6.09
C TYR A 494 1.20 6.82 5.02
N GLY A 495 1.94 5.79 4.60
CA GLY A 495 1.46 4.81 3.62
C GLY A 495 0.23 4.03 4.09
N PHE A 496 0.22 3.55 5.34
CA PHE A 496 -0.92 2.81 5.90
C PHE A 496 -2.18 3.68 6.01
N VAL A 497 -2.02 4.96 6.35
CA VAL A 497 -3.12 5.94 6.36
C VAL A 497 -3.77 6.06 4.99
N HIS A 498 -3.03 5.93 3.90
CA HIS A 498 -3.57 5.95 2.54
C HIS A 498 -4.01 4.57 2.03
N ALA A 499 -3.40 3.48 2.47
CA ALA A 499 -3.66 2.14 1.94
C ALA A 499 -4.92 1.47 2.53
N LEU A 500 -5.10 1.56 3.85
CA LEU A 500 -5.97 0.62 4.58
C LEU A 500 -7.39 1.11 4.85
N GLY A 501 -7.74 2.35 4.51
CA GLY A 501 -8.89 2.96 5.17
C GLY A 501 -8.49 3.36 6.59
N LEU A 502 -9.00 4.48 7.10
CA LEU A 502 -9.03 4.68 8.55
C LEU A 502 -10.42 4.36 9.08
N GLU A 503 -10.98 3.21 8.66
CA GLU A 503 -12.10 2.59 9.36
C GLU A 503 -11.75 2.35 10.84
N SER A 504 -10.46 2.21 11.14
CA SER A 504 -9.94 2.20 12.50
C SER A 504 -8.85 3.24 12.71
N PRO A 505 -8.99 4.19 13.67
CA PRO A 505 -7.92 5.11 14.04
C PRO A 505 -6.67 4.39 14.57
N LEU A 506 -6.76 3.09 14.89
CA LEU A 506 -5.63 2.28 15.35
C LEU A 506 -4.50 2.19 14.33
N VAL A 507 -4.80 2.23 13.03
CA VAL A 507 -3.81 2.17 11.94
C VAL A 507 -2.83 3.35 12.02
N LEU A 508 -3.31 4.53 12.43
CA LEU A 508 -2.47 5.70 12.70
C LEU A 508 -1.86 5.64 14.11
N LEU A 509 -2.68 5.34 15.12
CA LEU A 509 -2.32 5.55 16.52
C LEU A 509 -1.29 4.55 17.04
N VAL A 510 -1.39 3.26 16.67
CA VAL A 510 -0.47 2.22 17.17
C VAL A 510 0.94 2.45 16.65
N PRO A 511 1.18 2.64 15.34
CA PRO A 511 2.54 2.87 14.85
C PRO A 511 3.10 4.22 15.30
N ALA A 512 2.26 5.27 15.42
CA ALA A 512 2.67 6.54 16.02
C ALA A 512 3.09 6.38 17.50
N ALA A 513 2.37 5.58 18.29
CA ALA A 513 2.74 5.28 19.67
C ALA A 513 4.07 4.51 19.77
N LEU A 514 4.32 3.55 18.86
CA LEU A 514 5.59 2.84 18.75
C LEU A 514 6.75 3.79 18.40
N CYS A 515 6.57 4.70 17.45
CA CYS A 515 7.54 5.76 17.14
C CYS A 515 7.90 6.60 18.37
N LEU A 516 6.87 7.08 19.07
CA LEU A 516 7.04 7.95 20.22
C LEU A 516 7.70 7.21 21.40
N LEU A 517 7.40 5.93 21.60
CA LEU A 517 7.95 5.11 22.69
C LEU A 517 9.49 5.20 22.76
N SER A 518 10.18 5.04 21.62
CA SER A 518 11.65 5.10 21.53
C SER A 518 12.25 6.43 21.97
N SER A 519 11.46 7.51 22.00
CA SER A 519 11.91 8.85 22.43
C SER A 519 11.60 9.15 23.91
N ALA A 520 10.85 8.30 24.60
CA ALA A 520 10.43 8.51 25.99
C ALA A 520 11.59 8.77 26.97
N PRO A 521 12.75 8.09 26.89
CA PRO A 521 13.88 8.36 27.78
C PRO A 521 14.43 9.79 27.67
N ASN A 522 14.33 10.41 26.50
CA ASN A 522 14.82 11.77 26.24
C ASN A 522 13.82 12.85 26.72
N MET A 523 12.55 12.47 26.95
CA MET A 523 11.48 13.41 27.33
C MET A 523 11.22 13.54 28.83
N VAL A 524 11.87 12.75 29.67
CA VAL A 524 11.69 12.77 31.13
C VAL A 524 11.84 14.19 31.71
N ALA A 525 12.79 14.98 31.17
CA ALA A 525 13.10 16.34 31.60
C ALA A 525 12.34 17.46 30.89
N ALA A 526 11.42 17.15 29.96
CA ALA A 526 10.66 18.16 29.23
C ALA A 526 9.95 19.16 30.19
N PRO A 527 9.59 20.37 29.77
CA PRO A 527 8.86 21.27 30.67
C PRO A 527 7.38 20.85 30.77
N ARG A 528 6.72 21.00 31.94
CA ARG A 528 5.30 20.63 32.11
C ARG A 528 4.39 21.38 31.13
N ARG A 529 4.72 22.63 30.81
CA ARG A 529 4.01 23.44 29.81
C ARG A 529 3.95 22.80 28.42
N ALA A 530 4.92 21.96 28.03
CA ALA A 530 4.91 21.31 26.71
C ALA A 530 3.73 20.34 26.56
N VAL A 531 3.35 19.63 27.64
CA VAL A 531 2.15 18.75 27.63
C VAL A 531 0.91 19.59 27.36
N TRP A 532 0.76 20.71 28.07
CA TRP A 532 -0.39 21.60 27.91
C TRP A 532 -0.42 22.29 26.54
N ILE A 533 0.74 22.64 25.98
CA ILE A 533 0.84 23.19 24.62
C ILE A 533 0.36 22.15 23.60
N LEU A 534 0.82 20.89 23.69
CA LEU A 534 0.38 19.83 22.79
C LEU A 534 -1.12 19.52 22.96
N ALA A 535 -1.62 19.47 24.19
CA ALA A 535 -3.04 19.24 24.46
C ALA A 535 -3.92 20.40 23.97
N ALA A 536 -3.49 21.64 24.16
CA ALA A 536 -4.19 22.82 23.63
C ALA A 536 -4.17 22.84 22.10
N ALA A 537 -3.03 22.53 21.48
CA ALA A 537 -2.92 22.38 20.03
C ALA A 537 -3.85 21.27 19.51
N ALA A 538 -3.87 20.10 20.17
CA ALA A 538 -4.78 19.02 19.84
C ALA A 538 -6.25 19.46 19.90
N ALA A 539 -6.65 20.18 20.95
CA ALA A 539 -8.01 20.70 21.08
C ALA A 539 -8.37 21.72 19.99
N VAL A 540 -7.47 22.67 19.68
CA VAL A 540 -7.68 23.66 18.61
C VAL A 540 -7.80 22.95 17.26
N VAL A 541 -6.89 22.02 16.95
CA VAL A 541 -6.91 21.28 15.69
C VAL A 541 -8.10 20.34 15.61
N ALA A 542 -8.58 19.78 16.73
CA ALA A 542 -9.81 18.99 16.78
C ALA A 542 -11.05 19.84 16.45
N VAL A 543 -11.11 21.08 16.93
CA VAL A 543 -12.18 22.02 16.56
C VAL A 543 -12.11 22.35 15.06
N VAL A 544 -10.91 22.55 14.51
CA VAL A 544 -10.73 22.73 13.07
C VAL A 544 -11.24 21.50 12.33
N ALA A 545 -10.83 20.29 12.71
CA ALA A 545 -11.30 19.04 12.11
C ALA A 545 -12.83 18.90 12.16
N ALA A 546 -13.45 19.20 13.30
CA ALA A 546 -14.90 19.16 13.47
C ALA A 546 -15.66 20.20 12.62
N SER A 547 -15.01 21.31 12.26
CA SER A 547 -15.59 22.36 11.44
C SER A 547 -15.49 22.11 9.92
N GLN A 548 -14.65 21.15 9.50
CA GLN A 548 -14.48 20.84 8.08
C GLN A 548 -15.60 19.91 7.60
N PRO A 549 -16.10 20.09 6.37
CA PRO A 549 -17.02 19.14 5.78
C PRO A 549 -16.32 17.80 5.59
N ALA A 550 -17.05 16.70 5.82
CA ALA A 550 -16.56 15.37 5.49
C ALA A 550 -16.31 15.25 3.98
N TYR A 551 -17.25 15.69 3.14
CA TYR A 551 -17.17 15.52 1.69
C TYR A 551 -17.16 16.87 0.99
N ASP A 552 -16.53 16.93 -0.18
CA ASP A 552 -16.58 18.08 -1.09
C ASP A 552 -16.60 17.63 -2.55
N GLU A 553 -16.61 18.56 -3.50
CA GLU A 553 -16.66 18.26 -4.94
C GLU A 553 -15.43 17.48 -5.44
N GLN A 554 -14.29 17.56 -4.75
CA GLN A 554 -13.05 16.87 -5.13
C GLN A 554 -12.89 15.53 -4.41
N THR A 555 -13.66 15.30 -3.35
CA THR A 555 -13.75 14.05 -2.57
C THR A 555 -15.22 13.80 -2.22
N PRO A 556 -16.04 13.40 -3.21
CA PRO A 556 -17.45 13.19 -3.02
C PRO A 556 -17.68 11.99 -2.11
N ARG A 557 -18.89 11.93 -1.55
CA ARG A 557 -19.30 10.78 -0.75
C ARG A 557 -19.33 9.53 -1.63
N PRO A 558 -18.63 8.43 -1.28
CA PRO A 558 -18.67 7.19 -2.06
C PRO A 558 -20.08 6.63 -2.09
N GLN A 559 -20.59 6.32 -3.29
CA GLN A 559 -21.92 5.72 -3.50
C GLN A 559 -21.77 4.60 -4.52
N ASN A 560 -22.24 3.41 -4.19
CA ASN A 560 -22.31 2.27 -5.09
C ASN A 560 -23.75 1.99 -5.46
N LEU A 561 -24.00 1.78 -6.75
CA LEU A 561 -25.30 1.40 -7.30
C LEU A 561 -25.12 0.15 -8.16
N VAL A 562 -25.90 -0.88 -7.86
CA VAL A 562 -25.88 -2.15 -8.58
C VAL A 562 -27.28 -2.47 -9.06
N LEU A 563 -27.48 -2.48 -10.38
CA LEU A 563 -28.71 -2.97 -10.99
C LEU A 563 -28.70 -4.50 -10.99
N PHE A 564 -29.71 -5.09 -10.36
CA PHE A 564 -29.97 -6.52 -10.39
C PHE A 564 -31.25 -6.80 -11.15
N GLU A 565 -31.19 -7.76 -12.06
CA GLU A 565 -32.34 -8.20 -12.84
C GLU A 565 -32.47 -9.71 -12.80
N ASP A 566 -33.65 -10.16 -12.36
CA ASP A 566 -34.11 -11.52 -12.55
C ASP A 566 -35.11 -11.51 -13.72
N ARG A 567 -34.66 -12.08 -14.85
CA ARG A 567 -35.45 -12.10 -16.09
C ARG A 567 -36.58 -13.12 -16.02
N ASP A 568 -36.41 -14.21 -15.27
CA ASP A 568 -37.41 -15.27 -15.11
C ASP A 568 -38.52 -14.85 -14.15
N ALA A 569 -38.16 -14.16 -13.05
CA ALA A 569 -39.10 -13.70 -12.05
C ALA A 569 -39.78 -12.35 -12.37
N ASP A 570 -39.40 -11.71 -13.47
CA ASP A 570 -39.85 -10.35 -13.83
C ASP A 570 -39.51 -9.28 -12.79
N VAL A 571 -38.32 -9.39 -12.19
CA VAL A 571 -37.86 -8.48 -11.12
C VAL A 571 -36.65 -7.67 -11.56
N ALA A 572 -36.69 -6.36 -11.35
CA ALA A 572 -35.54 -5.48 -11.45
C ALA A 572 -35.44 -4.62 -10.18
N LYS A 573 -34.25 -4.59 -9.58
CA LYS A 573 -33.96 -3.89 -8.33
C LYS A 573 -32.66 -3.13 -8.44
N LEU A 574 -32.62 -1.94 -7.86
CA LEU A 574 -31.39 -1.18 -7.67
C LEU A 574 -30.95 -1.38 -6.22
N TYR A 575 -29.78 -1.96 -6.03
CA TYR A 575 -29.13 -2.05 -4.73
C TYR A 575 -28.18 -0.89 -4.57
N ALA A 576 -28.16 -0.29 -3.39
CA ALA A 576 -27.31 0.83 -3.08
C ALA A 576 -26.60 0.65 -1.75
N GLY A 577 -25.38 1.14 -1.69
CA GLY A 577 -24.55 1.09 -0.51
C GLY A 577 -23.47 2.15 -0.55
N ALA A 578 -22.81 2.36 0.58
CA ALA A 578 -21.66 3.25 0.66
C ALA A 578 -20.51 2.56 1.38
N TRP A 579 -19.31 2.86 0.90
CA TRP A 579 -18.10 2.43 1.58
C TRP A 579 -17.88 3.27 2.86
N GLY A 580 -17.48 2.65 3.96
CA GLY A 580 -17.20 3.32 5.24
C GLY A 580 -18.40 3.47 6.20
N GLY A 581 -19.53 2.78 5.94
CA GLY A 581 -20.63 2.65 6.91
C GLY A 581 -21.52 3.89 7.10
N ASP A 582 -21.27 4.97 6.36
CA ASP A 582 -22.09 6.17 6.41
C ASP A 582 -23.46 5.98 5.71
N GLY A 583 -23.68 4.86 5.01
CA GLY A 583 -24.87 4.60 4.19
C GLY A 583 -24.97 5.52 2.96
N ILE A 584 -26.05 5.42 2.21
CA ILE A 584 -26.25 6.25 1.01
C ILE A 584 -26.65 7.69 1.37
N ALA A 585 -26.39 8.63 0.46
CA ALA A 585 -26.77 10.03 0.66
C ALA A 585 -28.30 10.17 0.84
N ALA A 586 -28.75 11.00 1.79
CA ALA A 586 -30.18 11.19 2.04
C ALA A 586 -30.93 11.64 0.77
N ALA A 587 -30.33 12.54 -0.02
CA ALA A 587 -30.89 12.95 -1.30
C ALA A 587 -31.05 11.78 -2.29
N LEU A 588 -30.08 10.85 -2.35
CA LEU A 588 -30.16 9.66 -3.21
C LEU A 588 -31.24 8.71 -2.69
N ARG A 589 -31.29 8.48 -1.37
CA ARG A 589 -32.30 7.62 -0.74
C ARG A 589 -33.71 8.12 -1.01
N ASP A 590 -33.94 9.40 -0.77
CA ASP A 590 -35.26 10.03 -0.85
C ASP A 590 -35.71 10.15 -2.31
N ALA A 591 -34.80 10.49 -3.23
CA ALA A 591 -35.11 10.58 -4.67
C ALA A 591 -35.33 9.21 -5.32
N GLY A 592 -34.58 8.18 -4.90
CA GLY A 592 -34.67 6.83 -5.46
C GLY A 592 -35.73 5.95 -4.81
N GLY A 593 -36.39 6.40 -3.74
CA GLY A 593 -37.35 5.58 -3.00
C GLY A 593 -36.70 4.35 -2.34
N PHE A 594 -35.44 4.48 -1.93
CA PHE A 594 -34.67 3.40 -1.35
C PHE A 594 -35.14 3.08 0.09
N VAL A 595 -35.32 1.79 0.36
CA VAL A 595 -35.61 1.25 1.69
C VAL A 595 -34.47 0.36 2.16
N GLU A 596 -34.36 0.12 3.47
CA GLU A 596 -33.36 -0.82 4.00
C GLU A 596 -33.57 -2.21 3.41
N ALA A 597 -32.47 -2.86 3.00
CA ALA A 597 -32.54 -4.20 2.42
C ALA A 597 -32.71 -5.25 3.53
N GLU A 598 -33.82 -6.00 3.53
CA GLU A 598 -34.10 -7.04 4.56
C GLU A 598 -33.18 -8.28 4.44
N SER A 599 -32.49 -8.46 3.30
CA SER A 599 -31.41 -9.44 3.11
C SER A 599 -30.66 -9.18 1.79
N ALA A 600 -29.38 -9.58 1.71
CA ALA A 600 -28.69 -9.62 0.43
C ALA A 600 -29.34 -10.70 -0.45
N ALA A 601 -30.04 -10.30 -1.51
CA ALA A 601 -30.64 -11.24 -2.47
C ALA A 601 -29.58 -12.03 -3.27
N LEU A 602 -28.32 -11.61 -3.21
CA LEU A 602 -27.19 -12.23 -3.86
C LEU A 602 -26.23 -12.82 -2.82
N PRO A 603 -25.63 -14.01 -3.07
CA PRO A 603 -24.66 -14.64 -2.18
C PRO A 603 -23.29 -13.91 -2.14
N TRP A 604 -23.11 -12.82 -2.88
CA TRP A 604 -21.84 -12.08 -2.97
C TRP A 604 -21.91 -10.81 -2.12
N PRO A 605 -20.87 -10.52 -1.30
CA PRO A 605 -20.90 -9.41 -0.37
C PRO A 605 -20.54 -8.11 -1.11
N ALA A 606 -21.55 -7.36 -1.54
CA ALA A 606 -21.42 -5.91 -1.53
C ALA A 606 -22.09 -5.42 -0.24
N ALA A 607 -21.55 -4.37 0.38
CA ALA A 607 -22.27 -3.66 1.44
C ALA A 607 -23.56 -3.09 0.84
N ILE A 608 -24.63 -3.88 0.85
CA ILE A 608 -25.95 -3.53 0.34
C ILE A 608 -26.75 -3.12 1.56
N ASP A 609 -26.87 -1.81 1.71
CA ASP A 609 -27.62 -1.22 2.83
C ASP A 609 -29.07 -0.94 2.41
N TYR A 610 -29.29 -0.65 1.12
CA TYR A 610 -30.57 -0.19 0.60
C TYR A 610 -30.97 -0.85 -0.72
N VAL A 611 -32.28 -0.89 -0.97
CA VAL A 611 -32.89 -1.41 -2.20
C VAL A 611 -34.03 -0.51 -2.67
N ALA A 612 -34.15 -0.34 -3.98
CA ALA A 612 -35.27 0.32 -4.64
C ALA A 612 -35.74 -0.50 -5.85
N PRO A 613 -37.01 -0.38 -6.27
CA PRO A 613 -37.45 -0.87 -7.58
C PRO A 613 -36.64 -0.22 -8.71
N ALA A 614 -36.32 -0.99 -9.74
CA ALA A 614 -35.64 -0.47 -10.93
C ALA A 614 -36.44 -0.78 -12.21
N THR A 615 -36.14 -0.05 -13.28
CA THR A 615 -36.60 -0.39 -14.62
C THR A 615 -35.61 -1.38 -15.23
N ARG A 616 -36.12 -2.34 -16.01
CA ARG A 616 -35.28 -3.25 -16.79
C ARG A 616 -34.43 -2.48 -17.80
N SER A 617 -33.21 -2.94 -17.97
CA SER A 617 -32.30 -2.58 -19.03
C SER A 617 -32.70 -3.29 -20.34
N ASP A 618 -32.30 -2.68 -21.45
CA ASP A 618 -32.44 -3.27 -22.78
C ASP A 618 -31.37 -4.35 -23.08
N ALA A 619 -30.49 -4.64 -22.12
CA ALA A 619 -29.43 -5.62 -22.29
C ALA A 619 -30.01 -7.04 -22.46
N PRO A 620 -29.50 -7.83 -23.42
CA PRO A 620 -29.96 -9.19 -23.62
C PRO A 620 -29.55 -10.09 -22.45
N ALA A 621 -30.46 -10.98 -22.03
CA ALA A 621 -30.13 -12.00 -21.04
C ALA A 621 -29.08 -12.99 -21.59
N PRO A 622 -28.13 -13.46 -20.77
CA PRO A 622 -27.23 -14.54 -21.16
C PRO A 622 -28.04 -15.81 -21.47
N ALA A 623 -27.66 -16.54 -22.51
CA ALA A 623 -28.32 -17.81 -22.82
C ALA A 623 -27.75 -18.92 -21.92
N VAL A 624 -28.62 -19.66 -21.25
CA VAL A 624 -28.25 -20.82 -20.43
C VAL A 624 -28.78 -22.09 -21.09
N GLU A 625 -27.88 -22.95 -21.52
CA GLU A 625 -28.21 -24.30 -21.99
C GLU A 625 -27.91 -25.31 -20.88
N ALA A 626 -28.91 -26.07 -20.44
CA ALA A 626 -28.74 -27.12 -19.44
C ALA A 626 -28.84 -28.50 -20.08
N SER A 627 -27.86 -29.36 -19.82
CA SER A 627 -27.91 -30.79 -20.17
C SER A 627 -27.74 -31.64 -18.91
N ALA A 628 -28.47 -32.75 -18.84
CA ALA A 628 -28.43 -33.67 -17.72
C ALA A 628 -27.98 -35.05 -18.23
N THR A 629 -26.90 -35.57 -17.65
CA THR A 629 -26.38 -36.90 -17.99
C THR A 629 -26.52 -37.80 -16.76
N PRO A 630 -27.35 -38.86 -16.79
CA PRO A 630 -27.45 -39.82 -15.69
C PRO A 630 -26.10 -40.48 -15.41
N ASN A 631 -25.81 -40.76 -14.13
CA ASN A 631 -24.62 -41.51 -13.72
C ASN A 631 -24.95 -42.45 -12.54
N ALA A 632 -24.01 -43.31 -12.14
CA ALA A 632 -24.24 -44.34 -11.13
C ALA A 632 -24.65 -43.80 -9.74
N SER A 633 -24.39 -42.53 -9.44
CA SER A 633 -24.73 -41.86 -8.19
C SER A 633 -25.84 -40.80 -8.32
N GLY A 634 -26.47 -40.67 -9.49
CA GLY A 634 -27.52 -39.69 -9.75
C GLY A 634 -27.49 -39.13 -11.18
N ARG A 635 -27.32 -37.80 -11.31
CA ARG A 635 -27.22 -37.10 -12.60
C ARG A 635 -26.16 -36.00 -12.53
N THR A 636 -25.35 -35.88 -13.58
CA THR A 636 -24.48 -34.73 -13.81
C THR A 636 -25.25 -33.68 -14.58
N LEU A 637 -25.37 -32.47 -14.05
CA LEU A 637 -25.90 -31.31 -14.79
C LEU A 637 -24.73 -30.51 -15.36
N ARG A 638 -24.75 -30.26 -16.67
CA ARG A 638 -23.86 -29.32 -17.34
C ARG A 638 -24.67 -28.11 -17.75
N LEU A 639 -24.31 -26.96 -17.19
CA LEU A 639 -24.85 -25.65 -17.58
C LEU A 639 -23.82 -24.97 -18.50
N SER A 640 -24.27 -24.55 -19.67
CA SER A 640 -23.48 -23.79 -20.64
C SER A 640 -24.06 -22.39 -20.72
N LEU A 641 -23.33 -21.44 -20.13
CA LEU A 641 -23.62 -20.01 -20.20
C LEU A 641 -22.98 -19.45 -21.47
N ARG A 642 -23.79 -18.84 -22.34
CA ARG A 642 -23.32 -18.06 -23.49
C ARG A 642 -23.64 -16.60 -23.23
N PRO A 643 -22.64 -15.75 -22.96
CA PRO A 643 -22.81 -14.31 -23.00
C PRO A 643 -23.34 -13.92 -24.39
N ARG A 644 -24.41 -13.12 -24.47
CA ARG A 644 -24.85 -12.54 -25.74
C ARG A 644 -24.16 -11.20 -25.90
N ALA A 645 -23.42 -11.05 -27.01
CA ALA A 645 -22.75 -9.82 -27.40
C ALA A 645 -23.75 -8.74 -27.78
#